data_AF-A0A8H5HRY0-F1
#
_entry.id   AF-A0A8H5HRY0-F1
#
_cell.length_a   1.000
_cell.length_b   1.000
_cell.length_c   1.000
_cell.angle_alpha   90.00
_cell.angle_beta   90.00
_cell.angle_gamma   90.00
#
_symmetry.space_group_name_H-M   'P 1'
#
loop_
_entity.id
_entity.type
_entity.pdbx_description
1 polymer ?
#
loop_
_entity_poly.entity_id
_entity_poly.type
_entity_poly.pdbx_seq_one_letter_code
_entity_poly.pdbx_strand_id
1 'polypeptide(L)'
;MYDVWIDGDSGLRSKTTTVSKKVTDIGQLRVWDFDGSSTNQAPGNDSDVYLRPAAIFKDPFRGGDNILVLAETYNNDGTPNRTNYRHHAKKVMDQAKDEEPWFGLEQEYTLFDADGTPYGWPKGGFPAPQGPYYCGTGTGRVFARDLIEAHYRACLYAGVNISGINAEVMPSQWEFQVGPCEGISMGDHLWMARYLLVRIAEQWGVKVSFHPKPLQGEWNGAGCHTNYSTKAMREPGGMKHIETAIEKLSKRHDEHIAVYGEDNDMRLTGRHETGHITAFSSGVANRGASIRVPRHVAAQGYGYLEDRRPASNIGWEDDRACNRLRASRVVDRDILIISQEIHWTFATCVCRNYKGGGGSGPVTSTAMNDFVDRTPFSPNPLETKNDLAKFLQEILDPLAKHTSPGGARIHLGHTGTHYDDIAAQLEGFSRPIWGLASLLAGGGDYQGTKRWVDGFANGSDPKSDEFWGNMRDKDQRMVECSAIGFAIAVAKEKLWDPLSPEAKANFEAWLGGMNDKEMPNTNWLWFRVFANLGLSKAGSSRFDAKRMKADLDHLDTFYIGGGWSRDGPEGVVQLDYYSSSFAIQFAQLAYSKLAQNDDPTRCEEYRNRARAFALDFVHYFDTEGRAIPFGRSMTYRFAMSSFWGALAFADVELPAPLTWGVVKGLQLRNIRFWAKQAGAYNPDGTLTIGFCYPNHNITENYNSPGSPYWCCKSFVALALPETHSFWAAKEEPYPHELLETTKALSYPLHIISNLGGHTFLLSSGQQCSYPVKQSAAKYGKLAYSSAFGYSVPVGNGTLEELGGDNTLALSDDGGETWKCRRATKDARLDGDKWLHSMWYPWIDVEVETWLVPPQKETPLWHVRVHRIKTGRGLTSAEGGFAIYGQGKDGRALEPSIGEEFGTYEKGGEGRAASEAGVSGIVDIGSGERKGRALRTDANTNLMVPRAVLPTLVNDHAGSDKSVWLVTAVFALPRSEFRKGAKAGWIAQWNERPRVPKEIAAQMLRMYTGRQ
;
A
#
# COMPACT_ATOMS: atom_id res chain seq x y z
N MET A 1 24.07 -2.95 2.41
CA MET A 1 24.72 -3.95 3.28
C MET A 1 24.34 -3.62 4.71
N TYR A 2 23.88 -4.59 5.49
CA TYR A 2 23.48 -4.43 6.88
C TYR A 2 24.37 -5.31 7.74
N ASP A 3 25.31 -4.72 8.46
CA ASP A 3 26.21 -5.42 9.36
C ASP A 3 25.48 -5.66 10.68
N VAL A 4 25.41 -6.91 11.12
CA VAL A 4 24.72 -7.41 12.31
C VAL A 4 25.74 -8.06 13.23
N TRP A 5 25.73 -7.74 14.52
CA TRP A 5 26.66 -8.31 15.50
C TRP A 5 26.03 -8.45 16.90
N ILE A 6 26.76 -9.15 17.77
CA ILE A 6 26.42 -9.41 19.17
C ILE A 6 27.21 -8.43 20.04
N ASP A 7 26.54 -7.75 20.97
CA ASP A 7 27.14 -6.76 21.87
C ASP A 7 27.75 -7.35 23.16
N GLY A 8 28.09 -6.51 24.13
CA GLY A 8 28.68 -6.89 25.42
C GLY A 8 27.68 -7.38 26.46
N ASP A 9 26.40 -7.11 26.24
CA ASP A 9 25.24 -7.60 27.00
C ASP A 9 24.53 -8.75 26.22
N SER A 10 25.23 -9.32 25.22
CA SER A 10 24.77 -10.29 24.22
C SER A 10 23.62 -9.83 23.31
N GLY A 11 23.24 -8.56 23.37
CA GLY A 11 22.23 -7.94 22.52
C GLY A 11 22.60 -7.92 21.04
N LEU A 12 21.60 -8.05 20.17
CA LEU A 12 21.76 -7.89 18.74
C LEU A 12 21.79 -6.40 18.35
N ARG A 13 22.84 -5.99 17.63
CA ARG A 13 23.01 -4.64 17.08
C ARG A 13 23.17 -4.72 15.57
N SER A 14 22.79 -3.67 14.84
CA SER A 14 23.08 -3.56 13.41
C SER A 14 23.28 -2.13 12.92
N LYS A 15 24.04 -1.96 11.82
CA LYS A 15 24.17 -0.69 11.08
C LYS A 15 24.36 -0.92 9.58
N THR A 16 24.13 0.11 8.75
CA THR A 16 24.11 -0.03 7.28
C THR A 16 25.29 0.64 6.61
N THR A 17 26.01 -0.12 5.78
CA THR A 17 26.99 0.39 4.81
C THR A 17 26.42 0.35 3.38
N THR A 18 26.68 1.41 2.61
CA THR A 18 26.45 1.42 1.16
C THR A 18 27.68 0.87 0.45
N VAL A 19 27.48 -0.09 -0.46
CA VAL A 19 28.50 -0.65 -1.35
C VAL A 19 28.24 -0.20 -2.78
N SER A 20 29.29 0.08 -3.55
CA SER A 20 29.16 0.66 -4.91
C SER A 20 28.80 -0.34 -6.02
N LYS A 21 28.75 -1.63 -5.69
CA LYS A 21 28.37 -2.73 -6.59
C LYS A 21 27.69 -3.84 -5.80
N LYS A 22 26.96 -4.72 -6.49
CA LYS A 22 26.47 -5.99 -5.95
C LYS A 22 27.64 -6.79 -5.39
N VAL A 23 27.45 -7.34 -4.19
CA VAL A 23 28.39 -8.25 -3.52
C VAL A 23 28.01 -9.68 -3.90
N THR A 24 28.99 -10.48 -4.31
CA THR A 24 28.78 -11.90 -4.68
C THR A 24 29.64 -12.87 -3.88
N ASP A 25 30.53 -12.37 -3.03
CA ASP A 25 31.44 -13.14 -2.19
C ASP A 25 31.82 -12.31 -0.95
N ILE A 26 32.13 -12.99 0.16
CA ILE A 26 32.43 -12.36 1.45
C ILE A 26 33.79 -11.66 1.49
N GLY A 27 34.78 -12.12 0.70
CA GLY A 27 36.06 -11.46 0.53
C GLY A 27 35.98 -10.11 -0.20
N GLN A 28 34.83 -9.76 -0.77
CA GLN A 28 34.57 -8.44 -1.35
C GLN A 28 34.16 -7.40 -0.30
N LEU A 29 33.89 -7.82 0.94
CA LEU A 29 33.45 -6.95 2.01
C LEU A 29 34.62 -6.40 2.81
N ARG A 30 34.59 -5.09 3.10
CA ARG A 30 35.55 -4.46 4.00
C ARG A 30 35.27 -4.86 5.45
N VAL A 31 36.34 -4.94 6.24
CA VAL A 31 36.23 -4.78 7.70
C VAL A 31 35.65 -3.39 7.98
N TRP A 32 34.76 -3.30 8.97
CA TRP A 32 34.21 -2.04 9.47
C TRP A 32 34.45 -1.90 10.98
N ASP A 33 33.83 -0.92 11.62
CA ASP A 33 34.08 -0.45 12.99
C ASP A 33 32.75 -0.22 13.74
N PHE A 34 32.79 0.07 15.04
CA PHE A 34 31.76 0.79 15.81
C PHE A 34 32.32 1.23 17.17
N ASP A 35 31.58 2.13 17.83
CA ASP A 35 31.83 2.51 19.23
C ASP A 35 31.40 1.37 20.17
N GLY A 36 32.38 0.62 20.65
CA GLY A 36 32.22 -0.45 21.64
C GLY A 36 31.87 0.03 23.04
N SER A 37 32.00 1.32 23.35
CA SER A 37 31.61 1.85 24.66
C SER A 37 30.09 2.03 24.79
N SER A 38 29.41 2.38 23.69
CA SER A 38 27.94 2.37 23.57
C SER A 38 27.31 0.96 23.53
N THR A 39 28.12 -0.10 23.65
CA THR A 39 27.69 -1.50 23.52
C THR A 39 28.34 -2.45 24.54
N ASN A 40 28.96 -1.93 25.60
CA ASN A 40 29.63 -2.71 26.66
C ASN A 40 30.77 -3.65 26.17
N GLN A 41 31.43 -3.29 25.07
CA GLN A 41 32.52 -4.07 24.44
C GLN A 41 33.89 -3.42 24.52
N ALA A 42 33.98 -2.12 24.81
CA ALA A 42 35.23 -1.37 24.95
C ALA A 42 35.10 -0.21 25.96
N PRO A 43 36.21 0.27 26.58
CA PRO A 43 36.17 1.44 27.45
C PRO A 43 36.09 2.74 26.64
N GLY A 44 35.44 3.77 27.17
CA GLY A 44 35.22 5.05 26.45
C GLY A 44 36.47 5.89 26.13
N ASN A 45 37.66 5.45 26.55
CA ASN A 45 38.94 6.07 26.19
C ASN A 45 39.74 5.28 25.13
N ASP A 46 39.22 4.13 24.68
CA ASP A 46 39.78 3.29 23.62
C ASP A 46 38.63 2.43 23.03
N SER A 47 37.68 3.11 22.38
CA SER A 47 36.32 2.62 22.12
C SER A 47 36.16 1.70 20.89
N ASP A 48 37.10 1.72 19.96
CA ASP A 48 36.85 1.23 18.60
C ASP A 48 36.91 -0.30 18.51
N VAL A 49 35.78 -0.92 18.15
CA VAL A 49 35.66 -2.37 17.93
C VAL A 49 35.38 -2.64 16.46
N TYR A 50 36.19 -3.48 15.83
CA TYR A 50 36.08 -3.85 14.42
C TYR A 50 35.03 -4.93 14.18
N LEU A 51 34.33 -4.81 13.04
CA LEU A 51 33.41 -5.80 12.48
C LEU A 51 34.07 -6.51 11.31
N ARG A 52 34.31 -7.82 11.44
CA ARG A 52 34.81 -8.67 10.34
C ARG A 52 33.66 -9.52 9.79
N PRO A 53 33.26 -9.34 8.51
CA PRO A 53 32.21 -10.13 7.87
C PRO A 53 32.44 -11.64 8.02
N ALA A 54 31.41 -12.36 8.46
CA ALA A 54 31.48 -13.78 8.84
C ALA A 54 30.51 -14.68 8.06
N ALA A 55 29.29 -14.19 7.77
CA ALA A 55 28.33 -14.83 6.89
C ALA A 55 27.48 -13.79 6.14
N ILE A 56 26.99 -14.13 4.93
CA ILE A 56 26.13 -13.28 4.09
C ILE A 56 24.76 -13.92 3.93
N PHE A 57 23.70 -13.14 4.12
CA PHE A 57 22.31 -13.50 3.86
C PHE A 57 21.65 -12.42 3.01
N LYS A 58 20.56 -12.73 2.29
CA LYS A 58 19.77 -11.69 1.60
C LYS A 58 19.01 -10.84 2.61
N ASP A 59 18.79 -9.57 2.32
CA ASP A 59 18.02 -8.64 3.18
C ASP A 59 16.52 -8.70 2.83
N PRO A 60 15.67 -9.35 3.66
CA PRO A 60 14.24 -9.48 3.38
C PRO A 60 13.47 -8.16 3.59
N PHE A 61 14.08 -7.16 4.24
CA PHE A 61 13.46 -5.85 4.49
C PHE A 61 13.69 -4.88 3.34
N ARG A 62 14.85 -4.97 2.67
CA ARG A 62 15.21 -4.09 1.55
C ARG A 62 15.10 -4.73 0.17
N GLY A 63 15.18 -6.07 0.10
CA GLY A 63 15.09 -6.84 -1.13
C GLY A 63 16.17 -6.51 -2.18
N GLY A 64 15.97 -7.06 -3.38
CA GLY A 64 16.90 -6.88 -4.50
C GLY A 64 18.30 -7.39 -4.19
N ASP A 65 19.31 -6.56 -4.46
CA ASP A 65 20.73 -6.87 -4.22
C ASP A 65 21.21 -6.48 -2.80
N ASN A 66 20.31 -6.18 -1.87
CA ASN A 66 20.67 -5.91 -0.48
C ASN A 66 20.97 -7.20 0.28
N ILE A 67 22.00 -7.12 1.13
CA ILE A 67 22.46 -8.23 1.97
C ILE A 67 22.53 -7.81 3.45
N LEU A 68 22.19 -8.75 4.32
CA LEU A 68 22.59 -8.78 5.72
C LEU A 68 23.94 -9.49 5.81
N VAL A 69 24.78 -9.05 6.75
CA VAL A 69 26.11 -9.56 6.99
C VAL A 69 26.22 -9.81 8.48
N LEU A 70 26.31 -11.07 8.90
CA LEU A 70 26.68 -11.37 10.28
C LEU A 70 28.19 -11.13 10.42
N ALA A 71 28.62 -10.42 11.45
CA ALA A 71 30.01 -10.00 11.63
C ALA A 71 30.58 -10.37 13.00
N GLU A 72 31.85 -10.76 13.01
CA GLU A 72 32.66 -11.00 14.21
C GLU A 72 33.20 -9.70 14.79
N THR A 73 33.16 -9.55 16.12
CA THR A 73 33.70 -8.39 16.85
C THR A 73 35.17 -8.57 17.22
N TYR A 74 36.01 -7.57 16.95
CA TYR A 74 37.46 -7.60 17.22
C TYR A 74 37.92 -6.31 17.87
N ASN A 75 38.81 -6.41 18.84
CA ASN A 75 39.43 -5.26 19.48
C ASN A 75 40.35 -4.51 18.51
N ASN A 76 40.66 -3.26 18.85
CA ASN A 76 41.59 -2.40 18.12
C ASN A 76 42.99 -3.04 17.86
N ASP A 77 43.48 -3.89 18.77
CA ASP A 77 44.74 -4.62 18.67
C ASP A 77 44.69 -5.85 17.72
N GLY A 78 43.50 -6.17 17.20
CA GLY A 78 43.26 -7.27 16.28
C GLY A 78 42.86 -8.60 16.95
N THR A 79 42.82 -8.68 18.28
CA THR A 79 42.31 -9.84 19.04
C THR A 79 40.78 -9.92 19.00
N PRO A 80 40.16 -11.11 19.13
CA PRO A 80 38.71 -11.24 19.24
C PRO A 80 38.20 -10.44 20.44
N ASN A 81 37.08 -9.72 20.29
CA ASN A 81 36.44 -9.06 21.43
C ASN A 81 35.99 -10.08 22.48
N ARG A 82 35.80 -9.64 23.73
CA ARG A 82 35.40 -10.54 24.82
C ARG A 82 34.09 -11.30 24.55
N THR A 83 33.17 -10.72 23.79
CA THR A 83 31.93 -11.39 23.32
C THR A 83 31.99 -11.86 21.86
N ASN A 84 33.20 -12.08 21.30
CA ASN A 84 33.36 -12.75 19.99
C ASN A 84 33.14 -14.27 20.14
N TYR A 85 31.86 -14.56 20.35
CA TYR A 85 31.24 -15.81 20.79
C TYR A 85 30.95 -17.13 19.74
N ARG A 86 31.46 -16.36 18.62
CA ARG A 86 31.86 -16.47 17.14
C ARG A 86 33.37 -16.71 16.65
N HIS A 87 34.53 -16.61 17.39
CA HIS A 87 35.93 -16.91 16.88
C HIS A 87 36.59 -18.33 17.12
N HIS A 88 37.19 -18.61 18.29
CA HIS A 88 37.53 -19.95 18.88
C HIS A 88 36.80 -21.23 18.35
N ALA A 89 35.55 -21.54 18.74
CA ALA A 89 34.72 -22.66 18.27
C ALA A 89 34.67 -22.87 16.74
N LYS A 90 34.91 -21.85 15.90
CA LYS A 90 35.14 -22.08 14.46
C LYS A 90 36.39 -22.94 14.24
N LYS A 91 37.49 -22.67 14.97
CA LYS A 91 38.71 -23.51 15.01
C LYS A 91 38.44 -24.94 15.49
N VAL A 92 37.30 -25.19 16.12
CA VAL A 92 36.98 -26.48 16.75
C VAL A 92 36.03 -27.27 15.87
N MET A 93 35.07 -26.60 15.22
CA MET A 93 34.41 -27.14 14.03
C MET A 93 35.42 -27.42 12.91
N ASP A 94 36.48 -26.62 12.77
CA ASP A 94 37.62 -26.91 11.86
C ASP A 94 38.46 -28.13 12.30
N GLN A 95 38.44 -28.50 13.60
CA GLN A 95 39.09 -29.73 14.11
C GLN A 95 38.19 -30.95 13.98
N ALA A 96 36.89 -30.81 14.26
CA ALA A 96 35.88 -31.86 14.19
C ALA A 96 35.24 -32.03 12.79
N LYS A 97 35.69 -31.27 11.78
CA LYS A 97 35.19 -31.28 10.40
C LYS A 97 35.05 -32.70 9.80
N ASP A 98 35.98 -33.59 10.13
CA ASP A 98 36.03 -34.95 9.55
C ASP A 98 34.97 -35.88 10.16
N GLU A 99 34.25 -35.43 11.20
CA GLU A 99 33.06 -36.08 11.77
C GLU A 99 31.75 -35.59 11.13
N GLU A 100 31.78 -34.58 10.25
CA GLU A 100 30.62 -33.91 9.63
C GLU A 100 29.51 -33.57 10.67
N PRO A 101 29.79 -32.75 11.69
CA PRO A 101 28.88 -32.54 12.82
C PRO A 101 27.68 -31.65 12.43
N TRP A 102 26.48 -32.22 12.50
CA TRP A 102 25.21 -31.57 12.14
C TRP A 102 24.37 -31.25 13.37
N PHE A 103 23.73 -30.08 13.32
CA PHE A 103 22.95 -29.50 14.40
C PHE A 103 21.58 -29.04 13.91
N GLY A 104 20.54 -29.15 14.74
CA GLY A 104 19.23 -28.55 14.52
C GLY A 104 18.67 -27.99 15.82
N LEU A 105 18.48 -26.67 15.89
CA LEU A 105 18.07 -25.97 17.12
C LEU A 105 16.60 -25.54 17.07
N GLU A 106 15.87 -25.89 18.14
CA GLU A 106 14.45 -25.65 18.40
C GLU A 106 14.31 -24.38 19.26
N GLN A 107 14.30 -23.19 18.65
CA GLN A 107 14.31 -21.91 19.37
C GLN A 107 12.90 -21.52 19.82
N GLU A 108 12.60 -21.69 21.11
CA GLU A 108 11.40 -21.15 21.73
C GLU A 108 11.57 -19.68 22.14
N TYR A 109 10.48 -18.91 22.15
CA TYR A 109 10.44 -17.50 22.55
C TYR A 109 9.01 -17.09 22.94
N THR A 110 8.88 -16.01 23.70
CA THR A 110 7.57 -15.46 24.12
C THR A 110 7.39 -14.01 23.67
N LEU A 111 6.22 -13.68 23.16
CA LEU A 111 5.86 -12.33 22.71
C LEU A 111 5.23 -11.51 23.85
N PHE A 112 5.59 -10.22 23.90
CA PHE A 112 5.13 -9.27 24.90
C PHE A 112 4.69 -7.94 24.24
N ASP A 113 3.63 -7.33 24.76
CA ASP A 113 3.25 -5.96 24.47
C ASP A 113 4.31 -4.96 24.96
N ALA A 114 4.29 -3.74 24.43
CA ALA A 114 5.25 -2.70 24.78
C ALA A 114 5.25 -2.35 26.30
N ASP A 115 4.14 -2.56 27.00
CA ASP A 115 4.00 -2.35 28.45
C ASP A 115 4.58 -3.49 29.31
N GLY A 116 4.96 -4.63 28.72
CA GLY A 116 5.47 -5.81 29.43
C GLY A 116 4.40 -6.86 29.80
N THR A 117 3.15 -6.68 29.35
CA THR A 117 2.14 -7.76 29.37
C THR A 117 2.46 -8.80 28.30
N PRO A 118 2.26 -10.12 28.51
CA PRO A 118 2.37 -11.11 27.43
C PRO A 118 1.36 -10.80 26.31
N TYR A 119 1.81 -10.88 25.06
CA TYR A 119 1.11 -10.25 23.93
C TYR A 119 -0.30 -10.80 23.75
N GLY A 120 -1.31 -9.93 23.74
CA GLY A 120 -2.71 -10.31 23.52
C GLY A 120 -3.39 -11.05 24.69
N TRP A 121 -2.75 -11.13 25.87
CA TRP A 121 -3.39 -11.62 27.09
C TRP A 121 -4.40 -10.61 27.66
N PRO A 122 -5.37 -11.04 28.50
CA PRO A 122 -6.29 -10.12 29.16
C PRO A 122 -5.53 -9.13 30.05
N LYS A 123 -5.73 -7.82 29.85
CA LYS A 123 -5.03 -6.78 30.64
C LYS A 123 -5.36 -6.91 32.13
N GLY A 124 -4.33 -7.11 32.96
CA GLY A 124 -4.47 -7.34 34.39
C GLY A 124 -5.02 -8.72 34.77
N GLY A 125 -5.03 -9.70 33.85
CA GLY A 125 -5.55 -11.04 34.07
C GLY A 125 -4.77 -12.12 33.32
N PHE A 126 -5.34 -13.31 33.27
CA PHE A 126 -4.74 -14.50 32.65
C PHE A 126 -5.69 -15.10 31.61
N PRO A 127 -5.17 -15.71 30.52
CA PRO A 127 -5.97 -16.55 29.63
C PRO A 127 -6.35 -17.87 30.34
N ALA A 128 -7.08 -18.73 29.64
CA ALA A 128 -7.38 -20.08 30.15
C ALA A 128 -6.09 -20.91 30.38
N PRO A 129 -6.13 -21.97 31.21
CA PRO A 129 -4.97 -22.83 31.44
C PRO A 129 -4.39 -23.47 30.17
N GLN A 130 -3.11 -23.84 30.24
CA GLN A 130 -2.36 -24.45 29.13
C GLN A 130 -3.00 -25.75 28.60
N GLY A 131 -2.68 -26.08 27.36
CA GLY A 131 -3.23 -27.24 26.64
C GLY A 131 -3.80 -26.91 25.25
N PRO A 132 -4.72 -25.94 25.09
CA PRO A 132 -5.37 -25.67 23.80
C PRO A 132 -4.60 -24.70 22.89
N TYR A 133 -3.35 -24.37 23.24
CA TYR A 133 -2.51 -23.38 22.54
C TYR A 133 -1.43 -24.04 21.65
N TYR A 134 -0.83 -25.13 22.13
CA TYR A 134 0.17 -25.91 21.40
C TYR A 134 -0.38 -26.37 20.05
N CYS A 135 0.29 -26.00 18.96
CA CYS A 135 -0.16 -26.23 17.58
C CYS A 135 -1.62 -25.78 17.30
N GLY A 136 -2.14 -24.82 18.08
CA GLY A 136 -3.52 -24.38 18.03
C GLY A 136 -3.93 -23.71 16.71
N THR A 137 -5.23 -23.56 16.50
CA THR A 137 -5.81 -22.82 15.37
C THR A 137 -7.11 -22.15 15.79
N GLY A 138 -7.39 -20.97 15.23
CA GLY A 138 -8.54 -20.14 15.56
C GLY A 138 -8.27 -19.06 16.61
N THR A 139 -9.10 -18.01 16.59
CA THR A 139 -9.03 -16.86 17.50
C THR A 139 -9.11 -17.29 18.97
N GLY A 140 -8.25 -16.73 19.83
CA GLY A 140 -8.17 -17.10 21.25
C GLY A 140 -7.45 -18.42 21.54
N ARG A 141 -6.96 -19.13 20.50
CA ARG A 141 -6.01 -20.26 20.64
C ARG A 141 -4.60 -19.91 20.20
N VAL A 142 -4.43 -18.88 19.38
CA VAL A 142 -3.13 -18.46 18.83
C VAL A 142 -3.11 -16.94 18.71
N PHE A 143 -1.94 -16.35 18.98
CA PHE A 143 -1.72 -14.89 19.04
C PHE A 143 -0.51 -14.52 18.17
N ALA A 144 -0.61 -13.43 17.39
CA ALA A 144 0.42 -12.95 16.46
C ALA A 144 0.89 -13.96 15.40
N ARG A 145 0.03 -14.87 14.90
CA ARG A 145 0.43 -15.85 13.85
C ARG A 145 1.03 -15.16 12.62
N ASP A 146 0.50 -14.00 12.25
CA ASP A 146 0.99 -13.12 11.19
C ASP A 146 2.45 -12.67 11.39
N LEU A 147 2.90 -12.45 12.63
CA LEU A 147 4.29 -12.13 12.97
C LEU A 147 5.22 -13.32 12.70
N ILE A 148 4.83 -14.51 13.13
CA ILE A 148 5.63 -15.74 12.95
C ILE A 148 5.62 -16.17 11.47
N GLU A 149 4.50 -16.01 10.79
CA GLU A 149 4.35 -16.19 9.35
C GLU A 149 5.23 -15.22 8.53
N ALA A 150 5.41 -13.98 8.98
CA ALA A 150 6.35 -13.04 8.37
C ALA A 150 7.81 -13.42 8.66
N HIS A 151 8.12 -13.82 9.90
CA HIS A 151 9.46 -14.31 10.29
C HIS A 151 9.90 -15.52 9.48
N TYR A 152 9.04 -16.53 9.35
CA TYR A 152 9.32 -17.75 8.59
C TYR A 152 9.63 -17.43 7.11
N ARG A 153 8.83 -16.57 6.46
CA ARG A 153 9.09 -16.10 5.09
C ARG A 153 10.37 -15.28 4.97
N ALA A 154 10.68 -14.44 5.95
CA ALA A 154 11.90 -13.64 5.95
C ALA A 154 13.17 -14.50 6.06
N CYS A 155 13.16 -15.52 6.93
CA CYS A 155 14.23 -16.51 7.04
C CYS A 155 14.43 -17.29 5.73
N LEU A 156 13.35 -17.82 5.14
CA LEU A 156 13.38 -18.51 3.85
C LEU A 156 13.93 -17.61 2.72
N TYR A 157 13.54 -16.33 2.65
CA TYR A 157 14.08 -15.38 1.68
C TYR A 157 15.58 -15.11 1.89
N ALA A 158 15.97 -14.88 3.15
CA ALA A 158 17.33 -14.55 3.55
C ALA A 158 18.33 -15.67 3.22
N GLY A 159 17.87 -16.91 3.12
CA GLY A 159 18.71 -18.11 2.99
C GLY A 159 19.03 -18.78 4.33
N VAL A 160 18.34 -18.39 5.41
CA VAL A 160 18.40 -19.11 6.69
C VAL A 160 17.74 -20.46 6.49
N ASN A 161 18.45 -21.53 6.86
CA ASN A 161 17.98 -22.92 6.80
C ASN A 161 16.95 -23.22 7.90
N ILE A 162 15.81 -22.53 7.85
CA ILE A 162 14.69 -22.69 8.77
C ILE A 162 13.83 -23.88 8.32
N SER A 163 13.66 -24.88 9.19
CA SER A 163 12.98 -26.14 8.87
C SER A 163 11.51 -26.17 9.29
N GLY A 164 11.10 -25.33 10.25
CA GLY A 164 9.70 -25.25 10.67
C GLY A 164 9.41 -24.16 11.70
N ILE A 165 8.14 -24.09 12.09
CA ILE A 165 7.56 -23.20 13.12
C ILE A 165 6.36 -23.88 13.79
N ASN A 166 6.12 -23.63 15.08
CA ASN A 166 4.89 -24.00 15.78
C ASN A 166 4.51 -23.01 16.88
N ALA A 167 3.20 -22.95 17.18
CA ALA A 167 2.70 -22.28 18.38
C ALA A 167 2.94 -23.20 19.59
N GLU A 168 3.42 -22.65 20.70
CA GLU A 168 3.86 -23.42 21.86
C GLU A 168 2.78 -23.60 22.94
N VAL A 169 3.12 -24.34 24.01
CA VAL A 169 2.20 -24.72 25.09
C VAL A 169 1.66 -23.51 25.88
N MET A 170 2.49 -22.48 26.10
CA MET A 170 2.04 -21.21 26.70
C MET A 170 1.41 -20.30 25.62
N PRO A 171 0.24 -19.69 25.87
CA PRO A 171 -0.33 -18.73 24.92
C PRO A 171 0.63 -17.55 24.68
N SER A 172 0.86 -17.25 23.39
CA SER A 172 1.83 -16.23 22.92
C SER A 172 3.31 -16.63 23.05
N GLN A 173 3.60 -17.87 23.44
CA GLN A 173 4.88 -18.55 23.18
C GLN A 173 4.84 -19.22 21.79
N TRP A 174 6.00 -19.25 21.13
CA TRP A 174 6.19 -19.84 19.80
C TRP A 174 7.58 -20.47 19.69
N GLU A 175 7.75 -21.36 18.72
CA GLU A 175 9.03 -21.96 18.36
C GLU A 175 9.33 -21.78 16.86
N PHE A 176 10.61 -21.65 16.52
CA PHE A 176 11.11 -21.85 15.16
C PHE A 176 12.30 -22.82 15.16
N GLN A 177 12.36 -23.73 14.18
CA GLN A 177 13.44 -24.71 14.03
C GLN A 177 14.43 -24.29 12.95
N VAL A 178 15.73 -24.33 13.24
CA VAL A 178 16.81 -24.07 12.27
C VAL A 178 17.74 -25.27 12.17
N GLY A 179 17.99 -25.75 10.95
CA GLY A 179 18.86 -26.90 10.65
C GLY A 179 18.15 -28.01 9.87
N PRO A 180 18.87 -29.08 9.46
CA PRO A 180 20.25 -29.39 9.87
C PRO A 180 21.30 -28.45 9.26
N CYS A 181 22.15 -27.88 10.10
CA CYS A 181 23.30 -27.04 9.72
C CYS A 181 24.61 -27.70 10.17
N GLU A 182 25.67 -27.56 9.38
CA GLU A 182 26.97 -28.15 9.69
C GLU A 182 27.86 -27.17 10.46
N GLY A 183 28.34 -27.61 11.62
CA GLY A 183 29.24 -26.86 12.50
C GLY A 183 28.89 -25.37 12.66
N ILE A 184 29.84 -24.49 12.34
CA ILE A 184 29.74 -23.04 12.57
C ILE A 184 28.50 -22.39 11.90
N SER A 185 28.02 -22.93 10.78
CA SER A 185 26.84 -22.39 10.07
C SER A 185 25.57 -22.42 10.92
N MET A 186 25.49 -23.32 11.90
CA MET A 186 24.36 -23.38 12.85
C MET A 186 24.24 -22.10 13.66
N GLY A 187 25.36 -21.63 14.23
CA GLY A 187 25.40 -20.38 15.00
C GLY A 187 25.04 -19.19 14.12
N ASP A 188 25.60 -19.13 12.91
CA ASP A 188 25.32 -18.04 11.97
C ASP A 188 23.84 -17.96 11.58
N HIS A 189 23.23 -19.10 11.28
CA HIS A 189 21.83 -19.20 10.89
C HIS A 189 20.87 -18.88 12.06
N LEU A 190 21.16 -19.34 13.28
CA LEU A 190 20.33 -19.05 14.45
C LEU A 190 20.40 -17.57 14.85
N TRP A 191 21.60 -16.97 14.88
CA TRP A 191 21.73 -15.54 15.20
C TRP A 191 21.08 -14.64 14.14
N MET A 192 21.16 -15.01 12.86
CA MET A 192 20.40 -14.31 11.82
C MET A 192 18.89 -14.51 11.98
N ALA A 193 18.42 -15.73 12.32
CA ALA A 193 17.00 -15.97 12.59
C ALA A 193 16.47 -15.16 13.77
N ARG A 194 17.25 -15.05 14.87
CA ARG A 194 16.96 -14.19 16.04
C ARG A 194 16.89 -12.71 15.63
N TYR A 195 17.84 -12.22 14.84
CA TYR A 195 17.83 -10.84 14.32
C TYR A 195 16.60 -10.57 13.46
N LEU A 196 16.27 -11.47 12.53
CA LEU A 196 15.07 -11.35 11.71
C LEU A 196 13.81 -11.31 12.58
N LEU A 197 13.69 -12.16 13.60
CA LEU A 197 12.52 -12.18 14.49
C LEU A 197 12.34 -10.87 15.25
N VAL A 198 13.40 -10.36 15.89
CA VAL A 198 13.35 -9.08 16.64
C VAL A 198 13.05 -7.92 15.69
N ARG A 199 13.76 -7.84 14.57
CA ARG A 199 13.62 -6.77 13.57
C ARG A 199 12.25 -6.76 12.88
N ILE A 200 11.55 -7.88 12.89
CA ILE A 200 10.16 -8.04 12.43
C ILE A 200 9.17 -7.64 13.54
N ALA A 201 9.36 -8.10 14.78
CA ALA A 201 8.49 -7.76 15.90
C ALA A 201 8.47 -6.24 16.21
N GLU A 202 9.58 -5.54 15.97
CA GLU A 202 9.65 -4.06 15.95
C GLU A 202 8.54 -3.40 15.10
N GLN A 203 8.17 -4.00 13.96
CA GLN A 203 7.18 -3.43 13.03
C GLN A 203 5.75 -3.47 13.60
N TRP A 204 5.50 -4.36 14.56
CA TRP A 204 4.24 -4.45 15.30
C TRP A 204 4.31 -3.79 16.69
N GLY A 205 5.46 -3.23 17.09
CA GLY A 205 5.67 -2.73 18.46
C GLY A 205 5.75 -3.83 19.52
N VAL A 206 5.97 -5.09 19.11
CA VAL A 206 6.00 -6.27 19.97
C VAL A 206 7.42 -6.54 20.44
N LYS A 207 7.56 -6.86 21.73
CA LYS A 207 8.82 -7.30 22.33
C LYS A 207 8.94 -8.83 22.22
N VAL A 208 10.13 -9.30 21.85
CA VAL A 208 10.47 -10.72 21.84
C VAL A 208 11.31 -11.01 23.08
N SER A 209 10.89 -11.97 23.90
CA SER A 209 11.66 -12.46 25.04
C SER A 209 12.21 -13.86 24.76
N PHE A 210 13.52 -14.00 24.93
CA PHE A 210 14.23 -15.29 24.97
C PHE A 210 14.50 -15.75 26.41
N HIS A 211 13.88 -15.15 27.43
CA HIS A 211 14.10 -15.54 28.83
C HIS A 211 13.54 -16.95 29.12
N PRO A 212 14.28 -17.86 29.79
CA PRO A 212 13.87 -19.26 29.97
C PRO A 212 12.65 -19.49 30.86
N LYS A 213 12.25 -18.51 31.68
CA LYS A 213 11.03 -18.59 32.49
C LYS A 213 10.31 -17.23 32.44
N PRO A 214 9.69 -16.91 31.28
CA PRO A 214 9.19 -15.56 30.99
C PRO A 214 7.99 -15.16 31.87
N LEU A 215 7.32 -16.14 32.47
CA LEU A 215 6.35 -15.97 33.56
C LEU A 215 6.61 -17.00 34.67
N GLN A 216 6.37 -16.57 35.90
CA GLN A 216 6.44 -17.44 37.08
C GLN A 216 5.20 -18.33 37.23
N GLY A 217 5.36 -19.45 37.95
CA GLY A 217 4.29 -20.43 38.19
C GLY A 217 4.17 -21.51 37.11
N GLU A 218 2.96 -22.03 36.92
CA GLU A 218 2.66 -23.26 36.16
C GLU A 218 2.65 -23.09 34.62
N TRP A 219 3.00 -21.91 34.10
CA TRP A 219 3.22 -21.68 32.67
C TRP A 219 4.54 -22.32 32.21
N ASN A 220 4.62 -22.73 30.94
CA ASN A 220 5.85 -23.30 30.40
C ASN A 220 7.02 -22.30 30.44
N GLY A 221 8.23 -22.83 30.54
CA GLY A 221 9.45 -22.06 30.26
C GLY A 221 9.81 -22.16 28.77
N ALA A 222 10.87 -21.46 28.37
CA ALA A 222 11.35 -21.39 26.99
C ALA A 222 12.72 -22.10 26.81
N GLY A 223 12.77 -23.07 25.91
CA GLY A 223 13.95 -23.86 25.55
C GLY A 223 14.69 -23.43 24.28
N CYS A 224 15.83 -24.08 24.03
CA CYS A 224 16.54 -24.06 22.74
C CYS A 224 17.05 -25.47 22.40
N HIS A 225 16.18 -26.48 22.34
CA HIS A 225 16.63 -27.89 22.27
C HIS A 225 17.57 -28.12 21.08
N THR A 226 18.66 -28.86 21.32
CA THR A 226 19.75 -29.01 20.35
C THR A 226 19.80 -30.46 19.88
N ASN A 227 19.29 -30.68 18.66
CA ASN A 227 19.43 -31.94 17.94
C ASN A 227 20.85 -32.05 17.37
N TYR A 228 21.52 -33.19 17.54
CA TYR A 228 22.93 -33.37 17.16
C TYR A 228 23.23 -34.75 16.55
N SER A 229 24.08 -34.79 15.53
CA SER A 229 24.68 -36.02 14.99
C SER A 229 26.07 -35.79 14.36
N THR A 230 26.96 -36.78 14.48
CA THR A 230 28.09 -36.96 13.55
C THR A 230 27.70 -37.86 12.39
N LYS A 231 28.53 -37.93 11.34
CA LYS A 231 28.42 -38.94 10.27
C LYS A 231 28.24 -40.36 10.80
N ALA A 232 29.08 -40.76 11.75
CA ALA A 232 29.05 -42.08 12.38
C ALA A 232 27.78 -42.33 13.23
N MET A 233 27.06 -41.28 13.65
CA MET A 233 25.72 -41.43 14.24
C MET A 233 24.63 -41.59 13.16
N ARG A 234 24.78 -40.96 11.99
CA ARG A 234 23.82 -40.99 10.88
C ARG A 234 23.90 -42.27 10.03
N GLU A 235 25.01 -43.01 10.07
CA GLU A 235 25.20 -44.26 9.33
C GLU A 235 24.65 -45.49 10.10
N PRO A 236 24.24 -46.59 9.42
CA PRO A 236 23.65 -47.77 10.06
C PRO A 236 24.53 -48.38 11.17
N GLY A 237 23.94 -48.57 12.36
CA GLY A 237 24.67 -48.95 13.59
C GLY A 237 25.10 -47.76 14.45
N GLY A 238 24.86 -46.53 13.99
CA GLY A 238 25.22 -45.29 14.66
C GLY A 238 24.63 -45.06 16.06
N MET A 239 23.65 -45.86 16.50
CA MET A 239 23.16 -45.85 17.88
C MET A 239 24.29 -46.03 18.91
N LYS A 240 25.30 -46.85 18.61
CA LYS A 240 26.49 -47.02 19.47
C LYS A 240 27.25 -45.69 19.66
N HIS A 241 27.33 -44.87 18.62
CA HIS A 241 27.97 -43.55 18.68
C HIS A 241 27.11 -42.54 19.44
N ILE A 242 25.78 -42.62 19.31
CA ILE A 242 24.81 -41.84 20.10
C ILE A 242 24.93 -42.18 21.60
N GLU A 243 24.96 -43.46 21.97
CA GLU A 243 25.14 -43.93 23.35
C GLU A 243 26.48 -43.47 23.93
N THR A 244 27.56 -43.60 23.15
CA THR A 244 28.90 -43.10 23.51
C THR A 244 28.90 -41.58 23.76
N ALA A 245 28.12 -40.81 22.98
CA ALA A 245 28.00 -39.37 23.17
C ALA A 245 27.20 -39.02 24.44
N ILE A 246 26.09 -39.73 24.69
CA ILE A 246 25.30 -39.57 25.92
C ILE A 246 26.15 -39.87 27.17
N GLU A 247 27.01 -40.90 27.14
CA GLU A 247 27.91 -41.22 28.25
C GLU A 247 28.97 -40.13 28.51
N LYS A 248 29.50 -39.48 27.46
CA LYS A 248 30.46 -38.38 27.64
C LYS A 248 29.77 -37.09 28.09
N LEU A 249 28.57 -36.80 27.57
CA LEU A 249 27.72 -35.68 28.02
C LEU A 249 27.33 -35.81 29.50
N SER A 250 27.10 -37.03 30.00
CA SER A 250 26.74 -37.25 31.41
C SER A 250 27.86 -36.87 32.38
N LYS A 251 29.12 -37.05 31.96
CA LYS A 251 30.32 -36.77 32.77
C LYS A 251 30.68 -35.28 32.86
N ARG A 252 30.03 -34.43 32.05
CA ARG A 252 30.27 -32.97 32.00
C ARG A 252 28.98 -32.16 32.20
N HIS A 253 27.99 -32.73 32.88
CA HIS A 253 26.65 -32.14 33.02
C HIS A 253 26.70 -30.70 33.53
N ASP A 254 27.37 -30.46 34.66
CA ASP A 254 27.44 -29.17 35.34
C ASP A 254 28.15 -28.10 34.50
N GLU A 255 29.19 -28.48 33.74
CA GLU A 255 29.93 -27.59 32.86
C GLU A 255 29.11 -27.15 31.63
N HIS A 256 28.28 -28.06 31.10
CA HIS A 256 27.32 -27.74 30.05
C HIS A 256 26.21 -26.83 30.60
N ILE A 257 25.67 -27.14 31.77
CA ILE A 257 24.65 -26.31 32.44
C ILE A 257 25.17 -24.88 32.68
N ALA A 258 26.45 -24.73 33.02
CA ALA A 258 27.11 -23.43 33.22
C ALA A 258 27.29 -22.58 31.94
N VAL A 259 26.93 -23.09 30.76
CA VAL A 259 26.93 -22.35 29.46
C VAL A 259 25.61 -22.51 28.67
N TYR A 260 24.53 -22.91 29.36
CA TYR A 260 23.23 -23.21 28.75
C TYR A 260 22.17 -22.13 28.98
N GLY A 261 22.61 -20.88 29.15
CA GLY A 261 21.78 -19.70 29.34
C GLY A 261 21.53 -19.36 30.82
N GLU A 262 21.49 -18.06 31.12
CA GLU A 262 21.21 -17.53 32.46
C GLU A 262 19.75 -17.76 32.88
N ASP A 263 19.47 -17.83 34.19
CA ASP A 263 18.14 -18.14 34.80
C ASP A 263 17.51 -19.50 34.40
N ASN A 264 18.29 -20.42 33.80
CA ASN A 264 17.81 -21.73 33.36
C ASN A 264 17.41 -22.66 34.54
N ASP A 265 17.80 -22.33 35.78
CA ASP A 265 17.33 -23.00 37.01
C ASP A 265 15.83 -22.75 37.27
N MET A 266 15.31 -21.59 36.86
CA MET A 266 13.88 -21.28 36.91
C MET A 266 13.06 -22.11 35.91
N ARG A 267 13.72 -22.74 34.92
CA ARG A 267 13.12 -23.60 33.89
C ARG A 267 13.30 -25.08 34.21
N LEU A 268 14.54 -25.54 34.38
CA LEU A 268 14.93 -26.94 34.59
C LEU A 268 14.61 -27.42 36.02
N THR A 269 13.32 -27.52 36.32
CA THR A 269 12.77 -27.80 37.66
C THR A 269 12.30 -29.25 37.84
N GLY A 270 12.45 -30.11 36.82
CA GLY A 270 11.86 -31.45 36.78
C GLY A 270 10.34 -31.46 36.58
N ARG A 271 9.74 -30.32 36.18
CA ARG A 271 8.32 -30.14 35.86
C ARG A 271 8.16 -29.62 34.43
N HIS A 272 6.93 -29.50 33.94
CA HIS A 272 6.61 -28.90 32.62
C HIS A 272 7.48 -29.43 31.47
N GLU A 273 7.60 -30.76 31.38
CA GLU A 273 8.42 -31.47 30.38
C GLU A 273 9.93 -31.18 30.41
N THR A 274 10.50 -30.73 31.53
CA THR A 274 11.97 -30.58 31.70
C THR A 274 12.58 -31.63 32.61
N GLY A 275 13.90 -31.84 32.49
CA GLY A 275 14.71 -32.43 33.56
C GLY A 275 14.95 -31.45 34.72
N HIS A 276 15.64 -31.90 35.78
CA HIS A 276 16.10 -31.05 36.88
C HIS A 276 17.54 -30.56 36.61
N ILE A 277 17.86 -29.30 36.91
CA ILE A 277 19.13 -28.65 36.54
C ILE A 277 20.39 -29.31 37.13
N THR A 278 20.25 -30.03 38.24
CA THR A 278 21.35 -30.72 38.94
C THR A 278 21.43 -32.22 38.63
N ALA A 279 20.70 -32.72 37.62
CA ALA A 279 20.55 -34.15 37.37
C ALA A 279 20.59 -34.49 35.87
N PHE A 280 21.67 -35.14 35.45
CA PHE A 280 21.74 -35.75 34.12
C PHE A 280 20.87 -37.01 34.05
N SER A 281 20.09 -37.10 32.98
CA SER A 281 19.28 -38.28 32.64
C SER A 281 19.13 -38.40 31.13
N SER A 282 18.92 -39.62 30.64
CA SER A 282 18.70 -39.88 29.21
C SER A 282 17.63 -40.93 28.97
N GLY A 283 16.94 -40.90 27.83
CA GLY A 283 15.99 -41.95 27.48
C GLY A 283 15.37 -41.86 26.08
N VAL A 284 14.93 -43.01 25.56
CA VAL A 284 14.20 -43.10 24.29
C VAL A 284 12.80 -42.48 24.46
N ALA A 285 12.50 -41.46 23.67
CA ALA A 285 11.26 -40.68 23.68
C ALA A 285 10.87 -40.07 25.04
N ASN A 286 11.79 -40.01 26.02
CA ASN A 286 11.53 -39.41 27.32
C ASN A 286 11.71 -37.89 27.24
N ARG A 287 10.62 -37.12 27.34
CA ARG A 287 10.69 -35.65 27.36
C ARG A 287 11.23 -35.10 28.68
N GLY A 288 10.98 -35.76 29.81
CA GLY A 288 11.51 -35.37 31.12
C GLY A 288 13.00 -35.70 31.34
N ALA A 289 13.69 -36.23 30.32
CA ALA A 289 15.13 -36.47 30.37
C ALA A 289 15.94 -35.23 29.98
N SER A 290 17.20 -35.17 30.41
CA SER A 290 18.17 -34.18 29.95
C SER A 290 18.51 -34.37 28.47
N ILE A 291 18.76 -35.63 28.06
CA ILE A 291 18.97 -36.01 26.66
C ILE A 291 17.87 -36.99 26.21
N ARG A 292 17.17 -36.66 25.12
CA ARG A 292 16.17 -37.54 24.51
C ARG A 292 16.77 -38.20 23.26
N VAL A 293 16.51 -39.50 23.08
CA VAL A 293 16.71 -40.16 21.78
C VAL A 293 15.34 -40.29 21.11
N PRO A 294 15.13 -39.80 19.87
CA PRO A 294 13.84 -39.93 19.19
C PRO A 294 13.44 -41.41 19.00
N ARG A 295 12.13 -41.71 19.05
CA ARG A 295 11.64 -43.09 18.92
C ARG A 295 12.04 -43.75 17.59
N HIS A 296 12.07 -42.98 16.50
CA HIS A 296 12.47 -43.49 15.18
C HIS A 296 13.98 -43.77 15.11
N VAL A 297 14.82 -42.94 15.71
CA VAL A 297 16.29 -43.14 15.82
C VAL A 297 16.59 -44.46 16.53
N ALA A 298 15.96 -44.67 17.70
CA ALA A 298 16.12 -45.91 18.47
C ALA A 298 15.57 -47.15 17.72
N ALA A 299 14.53 -46.99 16.90
CA ALA A 299 13.95 -48.08 16.12
C ALA A 299 14.77 -48.45 14.87
N GLN A 300 15.43 -47.49 14.21
CA GLN A 300 16.30 -47.75 13.05
C GLN A 300 17.76 -48.05 13.42
N GLY A 301 18.19 -47.73 14.64
CA GLY A 301 19.54 -48.02 15.15
C GLY A 301 20.62 -47.01 14.72
N TYR A 302 20.21 -45.81 14.28
CA TYR A 302 21.08 -44.69 13.87
C TYR A 302 20.26 -43.39 13.77
N GLY A 303 20.92 -42.22 13.72
CA GLY A 303 20.29 -40.91 13.58
C GLY A 303 20.96 -39.82 14.42
N TYR A 304 20.23 -39.26 15.39
CA TYR A 304 20.63 -38.09 16.18
C TYR A 304 20.13 -38.17 17.63
N LEU A 305 20.72 -37.37 18.52
CA LEU A 305 20.24 -37.13 19.89
C LEU A 305 19.68 -35.71 20.04
N GLU A 306 18.85 -35.48 21.06
CA GLU A 306 18.20 -34.20 21.36
C GLU A 306 18.58 -33.77 22.79
N ASP A 307 19.45 -32.78 22.95
CA ASP A 307 19.76 -32.18 24.26
C ASP A 307 18.71 -31.13 24.62
N ARG A 308 17.97 -31.38 25.71
CA ARG A 308 16.84 -30.55 26.13
C ARG A 308 17.21 -29.49 27.17
N ARG A 309 18.46 -29.49 27.64
CA ARG A 309 18.96 -28.61 28.71
C ARG A 309 19.18 -27.14 28.29
N PRO A 310 19.56 -26.78 27.05
CA PRO A 310 19.68 -25.37 26.65
C PRO A 310 18.40 -24.55 26.87
N ALA A 311 18.55 -23.40 27.50
CA ALA A 311 17.52 -22.36 27.57
C ALA A 311 17.37 -21.62 26.24
N SER A 312 16.22 -20.95 26.06
CA SER A 312 15.97 -20.06 24.92
C SER A 312 17.00 -18.93 24.75
N ASN A 313 17.64 -18.48 25.83
CA ASN A 313 18.74 -17.50 25.84
C ASN A 313 20.13 -18.13 25.75
N ILE A 314 20.30 -19.40 25.30
CA ILE A 314 21.65 -19.94 25.08
C ILE A 314 22.44 -19.04 24.11
N GLY A 315 23.69 -18.77 24.47
CA GLY A 315 24.56 -17.79 23.80
C GLY A 315 24.39 -16.34 24.28
N TRP A 316 23.61 -16.07 25.34
CA TRP A 316 23.48 -14.76 25.98
C TRP A 316 24.01 -14.80 27.41
N GLU A 317 25.32 -14.66 27.60
CA GLU A 317 25.98 -14.94 28.89
C GLU A 317 27.00 -13.89 29.30
N ASP A 318 27.00 -13.55 30.59
CA ASP A 318 27.92 -12.65 31.27
C ASP A 318 29.34 -13.24 31.36
N ASP A 319 30.35 -12.39 31.18
CA ASP A 319 31.78 -12.66 31.40
C ASP A 319 32.05 -13.42 32.73
N ARG A 320 31.21 -13.22 33.75
CA ARG A 320 31.25 -13.93 35.05
C ARG A 320 31.06 -15.46 34.95
N ALA A 321 30.33 -15.98 33.97
CA ALA A 321 30.19 -17.43 33.76
C ALA A 321 31.48 -18.03 33.20
N CYS A 322 31.93 -17.54 32.04
CA CYS A 322 33.16 -17.99 31.37
C CYS A 322 34.40 -17.88 32.26
N ASN A 323 34.51 -16.85 33.11
CA ASN A 323 35.67 -16.70 34.01
C ASN A 323 35.81 -17.80 35.07
N ARG A 324 34.74 -18.54 35.43
CA ARG A 324 34.84 -19.68 36.34
C ARG A 324 35.49 -20.90 35.65
N LEU A 325 35.10 -21.18 34.41
CA LEU A 325 35.61 -22.31 33.61
C LEU A 325 37.09 -22.12 33.19
N ARG A 326 37.57 -20.88 33.06
CA ARG A 326 39.00 -20.58 32.79
C ARG A 326 39.97 -21.12 33.85
N ALA A 327 39.50 -21.48 35.05
CA ALA A 327 40.33 -22.03 36.13
C ALA A 327 40.61 -23.54 36.01
N SER A 328 39.72 -24.31 35.37
CA SER A 328 39.81 -25.77 35.26
C SER A 328 40.61 -26.22 34.04
N ARG A 329 41.91 -26.48 34.22
CA ARG A 329 42.81 -26.97 33.16
C ARG A 329 42.56 -28.44 32.77
N VAL A 330 41.51 -28.73 32.01
CA VAL A 330 41.28 -30.07 31.42
C VAL A 330 40.88 -29.97 29.95
N VAL A 331 41.85 -30.18 29.06
CA VAL A 331 41.58 -30.46 27.64
C VAL A 331 41.65 -31.97 27.45
N ASP A 332 40.54 -32.57 27.06
CA ASP A 332 40.49 -33.96 26.61
C ASP A 332 39.66 -34.02 25.32
N ARG A 333 40.04 -34.88 24.37
CA ARG A 333 39.72 -34.67 22.93
C ARG A 333 38.33 -35.11 22.48
N ASP A 334 37.41 -35.31 23.42
CA ASP A 334 36.20 -36.07 23.20
C ASP A 334 34.95 -35.40 23.81
N ILE A 335 34.08 -34.85 22.95
CA ILE A 335 32.67 -34.51 23.21
C ILE A 335 32.37 -33.29 24.10
N LEU A 336 33.37 -32.53 24.60
CA LEU A 336 33.18 -31.13 25.03
C LEU A 336 32.57 -30.27 23.90
N ILE A 337 33.07 -30.56 22.70
CA ILE A 337 33.03 -29.71 21.50
C ILE A 337 31.60 -29.37 21.05
N ILE A 338 30.66 -30.27 21.34
CA ILE A 338 29.32 -30.31 20.74
C ILE A 338 28.39 -29.21 21.28
N SER A 339 28.75 -28.55 22.38
CA SER A 339 28.03 -27.34 22.79
C SER A 339 28.95 -26.19 23.18
N GLN A 340 29.87 -26.39 24.14
CA GLN A 340 30.84 -25.35 24.55
C GLN A 340 31.74 -24.87 23.39
N GLU A 341 31.96 -25.71 22.36
CA GLU A 341 32.74 -25.30 21.19
C GLU A 341 31.92 -25.29 19.88
N ILE A 342 30.60 -25.05 20.02
CA ILE A 342 29.86 -24.08 19.19
C ILE A 342 29.55 -22.77 19.97
N HIS A 343 29.82 -22.73 21.29
CA HIS A 343 29.43 -21.64 22.22
C HIS A 343 30.54 -21.23 23.23
N TRP A 344 31.57 -20.51 22.75
CA TRP A 344 32.02 -19.23 23.36
C TRP A 344 33.06 -19.06 24.51
N THR A 345 34.29 -19.64 24.37
CA THR A 345 35.65 -18.97 24.54
C THR A 345 36.79 -19.93 24.04
N PHE A 346 38.14 -19.90 24.26
CA PHE A 346 39.15 -19.02 24.91
C PHE A 346 40.62 -19.10 24.32
N ALA A 347 41.59 -18.36 24.90
CA ALA A 347 43.08 -18.40 24.78
C ALA A 347 43.86 -17.67 23.62
N THR A 348 44.80 -16.82 24.06
CA THR A 348 45.68 -15.82 23.40
C THR A 348 46.52 -16.17 22.16
N CYS A 349 46.81 -15.16 21.32
CA CYS A 349 47.98 -15.08 20.43
C CYS A 349 48.50 -13.62 20.33
N VAL A 350 49.70 -13.39 19.77
CA VAL A 350 50.41 -12.09 19.74
C VAL A 350 50.61 -11.60 18.30
N CYS A 351 50.34 -10.33 17.98
CA CYS A 351 51.24 -9.40 17.23
C CYS A 351 50.59 -8.14 16.63
N ARG A 352 51.03 -6.97 17.12
CA ARG A 352 51.41 -5.73 16.41
C ARG A 352 50.84 -5.42 15.00
N ASN A 353 50.22 -4.23 14.93
CA ASN A 353 50.47 -3.13 13.99
C ASN A 353 50.42 -3.37 12.46
N TYR A 354 49.57 -2.58 11.77
CA TYR A 354 50.07 -1.44 10.99
C TYR A 354 48.99 -0.33 10.85
N LYS A 355 49.39 0.88 10.42
CA LYS A 355 48.52 2.08 10.37
C LYS A 355 48.24 2.58 8.94
N GLY A 356 47.06 3.20 8.76
CA GLY A 356 46.76 4.12 7.65
C GLY A 356 45.26 4.12 7.28
N GLY A 357 44.55 5.23 7.08
CA GLY A 357 44.93 6.65 7.25
C GLY A 357 44.46 7.53 6.08
N GLY A 358 43.33 8.23 6.25
CA GLY A 358 42.74 9.15 5.25
C GLY A 358 41.22 9.27 5.41
N GLY A 359 40.60 10.40 5.03
CA GLY A 359 39.16 10.61 5.24
C GLY A 359 38.59 11.90 4.64
N SER A 360 37.58 12.48 5.32
CA SER A 360 36.76 13.67 4.97
C SER A 360 35.59 13.47 3.98
N GLY A 361 34.48 14.20 4.21
CA GLY A 361 33.33 14.34 3.30
C GLY A 361 31.97 13.77 3.82
N PRO A 362 31.03 14.61 4.28
CA PRO A 362 29.69 14.18 4.71
C PRO A 362 28.60 14.36 3.62
N VAL A 363 27.71 13.38 3.42
CA VAL A 363 26.53 13.42 2.52
C VAL A 363 25.35 12.66 3.17
N THR A 364 24.09 12.96 2.79
CA THR A 364 22.93 12.88 3.71
C THR A 364 21.71 12.04 3.26
N SER A 365 21.06 11.41 4.26
CA SER A 365 19.59 11.35 4.45
C SER A 365 18.62 10.64 3.47
N THR A 366 19.03 9.94 2.42
CA THR A 366 18.06 9.35 1.45
C THR A 366 17.29 8.13 1.96
N ALA A 367 17.96 7.20 2.65
CA ALA A 367 17.52 5.80 2.82
C ALA A 367 16.27 5.54 3.69
N MET A 368 15.64 6.55 4.29
CA MET A 368 14.49 6.37 5.21
C MET A 368 13.13 6.54 4.54
N ASN A 369 13.03 7.34 3.46
CA ASN A 369 11.79 7.45 2.67
C ASN A 369 11.48 6.12 1.94
N ASP A 370 12.52 5.40 1.54
CA ASP A 370 12.46 4.10 0.84
C ASP A 370 11.74 2.98 1.62
N PHE A 371 11.52 3.13 2.93
CA PHE A 371 10.81 2.14 3.74
C PHE A 371 9.28 2.33 3.75
N VAL A 372 8.79 3.56 3.54
CA VAL A 372 7.36 3.90 3.68
C VAL A 372 6.68 4.07 2.32
N ASP A 373 7.40 4.60 1.34
CA ASP A 373 6.82 5.02 0.04
C ASP A 373 6.95 3.96 -1.07
N ARG A 374 7.58 2.81 -0.81
CA ARG A 374 7.84 1.77 -1.84
C ARG A 374 6.70 0.75 -1.97
N THR A 375 6.30 0.54 -3.21
CA THR A 375 5.36 -0.50 -3.63
C THR A 375 6.14 -1.70 -4.24
N PRO A 376 5.57 -2.92 -4.31
CA PRO A 376 6.22 -4.02 -5.01
C PRO A 376 6.42 -3.73 -6.52
N PHE A 377 5.59 -2.85 -7.08
CA PHE A 377 5.62 -2.42 -8.49
C PHE A 377 6.64 -1.30 -8.76
N SER A 378 7.20 -0.67 -7.72
CA SER A 378 8.12 0.47 -7.87
C SER A 378 9.40 0.20 -8.69
N PRO A 379 9.92 -1.04 -8.82
CA PRO A 379 11.01 -1.35 -9.76
C PRO A 379 10.61 -1.44 -11.24
N ASN A 380 9.31 -1.38 -11.57
CA ASN A 380 8.81 -1.48 -12.94
C ASN A 380 8.78 -0.07 -13.59
N PRO A 381 9.55 0.19 -14.67
CA PRO A 381 9.67 1.52 -15.26
C PRO A 381 8.43 1.98 -16.03
N LEU A 382 7.53 1.05 -16.42
CA LEU A 382 6.26 1.37 -17.09
C LEU A 382 6.42 2.27 -18.34
N GLU A 383 7.41 1.97 -19.20
CA GLU A 383 7.70 2.71 -20.44
C GLU A 383 7.29 1.93 -21.71
N THR A 384 7.32 0.59 -21.66
CA THR A 384 7.08 -0.31 -22.80
C THR A 384 5.80 -1.13 -22.66
N LYS A 385 5.39 -1.83 -23.73
CA LYS A 385 4.28 -2.80 -23.70
C LYS A 385 4.55 -3.90 -22.67
N ASN A 386 5.79 -4.38 -22.60
CA ASN A 386 6.18 -5.48 -21.72
C ASN A 386 6.21 -5.06 -20.24
N ASP A 387 6.57 -3.80 -19.95
CA ASP A 387 6.46 -3.24 -18.60
C ASP A 387 5.00 -3.16 -18.12
N LEU A 388 4.11 -2.67 -18.99
CA LEU A 388 2.67 -2.57 -18.69
C LEU A 388 2.02 -3.95 -18.60
N ALA A 389 2.43 -4.91 -19.42
CA ALA A 389 1.99 -6.30 -19.35
C ALA A 389 2.43 -6.95 -18.03
N LYS A 390 3.70 -6.76 -17.63
CA LYS A 390 4.22 -7.23 -16.35
C LYS A 390 3.45 -6.63 -15.17
N PHE A 391 3.22 -5.31 -15.16
CA PHE A 391 2.44 -4.65 -14.11
C PHE A 391 1.01 -5.19 -14.02
N LEU A 392 0.37 -5.51 -15.15
CA LEU A 392 -0.92 -6.21 -15.13
C LEU A 392 -0.81 -7.58 -14.45
N GLN A 393 0.18 -8.40 -14.80
CA GLN A 393 0.37 -9.73 -14.18
C GLN A 393 0.56 -9.60 -12.67
N GLU A 394 1.40 -8.66 -12.23
CA GLU A 394 1.64 -8.34 -10.80
C GLU A 394 0.37 -7.85 -10.06
N ILE A 395 -0.61 -7.28 -10.78
CA ILE A 395 -1.95 -6.90 -10.27
C ILE A 395 -2.94 -8.08 -10.26
N LEU A 396 -2.76 -9.06 -11.15
CA LEU A 396 -3.60 -10.27 -11.27
C LEU A 396 -3.16 -11.41 -10.34
N ASP A 397 -1.88 -11.52 -10.00
CA ASP A 397 -1.33 -12.60 -9.17
C ASP A 397 -1.89 -12.63 -7.73
N PRO A 398 -2.00 -11.50 -7.00
CA PRO A 398 -2.59 -11.46 -5.65
C PRO A 398 -4.01 -12.05 -5.55
N LEU A 399 -4.78 -11.99 -6.64
CA LEU A 399 -6.15 -12.51 -6.70
C LEU A 399 -6.21 -14.05 -6.66
N ALA A 400 -5.14 -14.75 -7.03
CA ALA A 400 -5.15 -16.21 -7.18
C ALA A 400 -5.51 -16.92 -5.86
N LYS A 401 -4.93 -16.48 -4.74
CA LYS A 401 -5.21 -17.01 -3.39
C LYS A 401 -6.57 -16.60 -2.81
N HIS A 402 -7.27 -15.68 -3.47
CA HIS A 402 -8.61 -15.20 -3.11
C HIS A 402 -9.70 -15.75 -4.06
N THR A 403 -9.30 -16.56 -5.05
CA THR A 403 -10.18 -17.18 -6.05
C THR A 403 -10.78 -18.47 -5.48
N SER A 404 -12.05 -18.75 -5.78
CA SER A 404 -12.77 -19.95 -5.37
C SER A 404 -12.23 -21.24 -6.06
N PRO A 405 -12.45 -22.44 -5.49
CA PRO A 405 -11.91 -23.69 -6.04
C PRO A 405 -12.25 -23.98 -7.52
N GLY A 406 -13.44 -23.60 -7.98
CA GLY A 406 -13.90 -23.68 -9.36
C GLY A 406 -13.55 -22.46 -10.22
N GLY A 407 -12.87 -21.46 -9.68
CA GLY A 407 -12.40 -20.29 -10.41
C GLY A 407 -13.40 -19.14 -10.56
N ALA A 408 -14.68 -19.34 -10.23
CA ALA A 408 -15.75 -18.43 -10.67
C ALA A 408 -15.96 -17.19 -9.78
N ARG A 409 -15.50 -17.20 -8.53
CA ARG A 409 -15.74 -16.14 -7.54
C ARG A 409 -14.41 -15.70 -6.94
N ILE A 410 -14.22 -14.39 -6.68
CA ILE A 410 -13.01 -13.89 -6.01
C ILE A 410 -13.41 -13.03 -4.80
N HIS A 411 -13.02 -13.46 -3.60
CA HIS A 411 -13.41 -12.86 -2.32
C HIS A 411 -12.27 -12.06 -1.71
N LEU A 412 -12.33 -10.73 -1.84
CA LEU A 412 -11.22 -9.82 -1.47
C LEU A 412 -11.43 -9.07 -0.14
N GLY A 413 -12.51 -9.34 0.61
CA GLY A 413 -12.77 -8.70 1.90
C GLY A 413 -14.24 -8.68 2.32
N HIS A 414 -14.53 -8.05 3.46
CA HIS A 414 -15.85 -8.12 4.13
C HIS A 414 -16.64 -6.80 4.17
N THR A 415 -16.25 -5.79 3.39
CA THR A 415 -17.03 -4.54 3.27
C THR A 415 -18.22 -4.76 2.34
N GLY A 416 -19.42 -4.83 2.92
CA GLY A 416 -20.66 -5.08 2.16
C GLY A 416 -21.10 -3.92 1.25
N THR A 417 -22.07 -4.23 0.39
CA THR A 417 -22.70 -3.29 -0.56
C THR A 417 -24.22 -3.35 -0.44
N HIS A 418 -24.96 -2.71 -1.34
CA HIS A 418 -26.42 -2.81 -1.42
C HIS A 418 -26.94 -4.05 -2.20
N TYR A 419 -26.05 -4.90 -2.71
CA TYR A 419 -26.34 -6.18 -3.36
C TYR A 419 -25.61 -7.33 -2.65
N ASP A 420 -25.89 -8.56 -3.06
CA ASP A 420 -25.41 -9.77 -2.41
C ASP A 420 -23.91 -10.08 -2.64
N ASP A 421 -23.33 -10.89 -1.75
CA ASP A 421 -21.92 -11.25 -1.79
C ASP A 421 -21.53 -12.06 -3.03
N ILE A 422 -22.45 -12.79 -3.68
CA ILE A 422 -22.14 -13.53 -4.92
C ILE A 422 -21.94 -12.54 -6.07
N ALA A 423 -22.76 -11.48 -6.15
CA ALA A 423 -22.53 -10.38 -7.08
C ALA A 423 -21.23 -9.61 -6.75
N ALA A 424 -20.93 -9.37 -5.47
CA ALA A 424 -19.68 -8.73 -5.06
C ALA A 424 -18.43 -9.56 -5.42
N GLN A 425 -18.48 -10.90 -5.26
CA GLN A 425 -17.41 -11.81 -5.65
C GLN A 425 -17.30 -12.00 -7.16
N LEU A 426 -18.41 -11.85 -7.89
CA LEU A 426 -18.41 -11.74 -9.35
C LEU A 426 -17.69 -10.47 -9.81
N GLU A 427 -17.82 -9.31 -9.14
CA GLU A 427 -17.02 -8.12 -9.46
C GLU A 427 -15.50 -8.40 -9.38
N GLY A 428 -15.10 -9.16 -8.35
CA GLY A 428 -13.71 -9.59 -8.16
C GLY A 428 -13.23 -10.51 -9.28
N PHE A 429 -14.11 -11.34 -9.83
CA PHE A 429 -13.83 -12.19 -11.00
C PHE A 429 -13.78 -11.40 -12.31
N SER A 430 -14.78 -10.57 -12.58
CA SER A 430 -15.08 -9.93 -13.87
C SER A 430 -14.19 -8.74 -14.20
N ARG A 431 -13.98 -7.83 -13.24
CA ARG A 431 -13.34 -6.53 -13.49
C ARG A 431 -11.85 -6.66 -13.86
N PRO A 432 -11.08 -7.60 -13.28
CA PRO A 432 -9.72 -7.90 -13.77
C PRO A 432 -9.66 -8.39 -15.23
N ILE A 433 -10.73 -8.99 -15.76
CA ILE A 433 -10.74 -9.56 -17.12
C ILE A 433 -10.58 -8.48 -18.19
N TRP A 434 -10.96 -7.22 -17.93
CA TRP A 434 -10.65 -6.09 -18.82
C TRP A 434 -9.16 -6.01 -19.16
N GLY A 435 -8.29 -6.27 -18.18
CA GLY A 435 -6.85 -6.29 -18.40
C GLY A 435 -6.40 -7.60 -19.05
N LEU A 436 -6.81 -8.74 -18.48
CA LEU A 436 -6.39 -10.07 -18.96
C LEU A 436 -6.75 -10.30 -20.43
N ALA A 437 -8.00 -10.00 -20.83
CA ALA A 437 -8.44 -10.19 -22.20
C ALA A 437 -7.69 -9.26 -23.17
N SER A 438 -7.34 -8.04 -22.75
CA SER A 438 -6.49 -7.15 -23.55
C SER A 438 -5.06 -7.66 -23.69
N LEU A 439 -4.46 -8.24 -22.63
CA LEU A 439 -3.16 -8.90 -22.71
C LEU A 439 -3.17 -10.08 -23.69
N LEU A 440 -4.18 -10.96 -23.57
CA LEU A 440 -4.34 -12.15 -24.42
C LEU A 440 -4.62 -11.79 -25.89
N ALA A 441 -5.48 -10.80 -26.15
CA ALA A 441 -5.78 -10.31 -27.50
C ALA A 441 -4.54 -9.71 -28.19
N GLY A 442 -3.65 -9.10 -27.41
CA GLY A 442 -2.39 -8.54 -27.88
C GLY A 442 -1.24 -9.54 -28.06
N GLY A 443 -1.52 -10.84 -28.01
CA GLY A 443 -0.53 -11.91 -28.14
C GLY A 443 0.29 -12.20 -26.88
N GLY A 444 -0.03 -11.58 -25.75
CA GLY A 444 0.57 -11.90 -24.46
C GLY A 444 -0.02 -13.18 -23.85
N ASP A 445 0.66 -13.70 -22.83
CA ASP A 445 0.21 -14.86 -22.05
C ASP A 445 0.16 -14.54 -20.55
N TYR A 446 -0.59 -15.33 -19.79
CA TYR A 446 -0.61 -15.31 -18.34
C TYR A 446 -0.90 -16.70 -17.78
N GLN A 447 0.01 -17.23 -16.95
CA GLN A 447 -0.06 -18.59 -16.40
C GLN A 447 -1.39 -18.89 -15.70
N GLY A 448 -1.98 -17.91 -15.02
CA GLY A 448 -3.25 -18.07 -14.32
C GLY A 448 -4.50 -18.05 -15.20
N THR A 449 -4.40 -17.87 -16.53
CA THR A 449 -5.56 -17.72 -17.45
C THR A 449 -6.58 -18.84 -17.31
N LYS A 450 -6.13 -20.09 -17.07
CA LYS A 450 -7.03 -21.25 -16.90
C LYS A 450 -8.10 -21.02 -15.82
N ARG A 451 -7.80 -20.30 -14.74
CA ARG A 451 -8.76 -20.07 -13.64
C ARG A 451 -9.99 -19.26 -14.06
N TRP A 452 -9.85 -18.39 -15.07
CA TRP A 452 -10.99 -17.69 -15.66
C TRP A 452 -11.77 -18.54 -16.66
N VAL A 453 -11.11 -19.44 -17.41
CA VAL A 453 -11.79 -20.42 -18.27
C VAL A 453 -12.64 -21.38 -17.41
N ASP A 454 -12.05 -21.89 -16.32
CA ASP A 454 -12.74 -22.73 -15.34
C ASP A 454 -13.89 -21.96 -14.68
N GLY A 455 -13.64 -20.71 -14.28
CA GLY A 455 -14.65 -19.84 -13.69
C GLY A 455 -15.80 -19.46 -14.63
N PHE A 456 -15.57 -19.35 -15.94
CA PHE A 456 -16.65 -19.17 -16.91
C PHE A 456 -17.57 -20.40 -16.99
N ALA A 457 -17.01 -21.61 -16.90
CA ALA A 457 -17.80 -22.84 -16.85
C ALA A 457 -18.57 -22.96 -15.52
N ASN A 458 -17.87 -22.86 -14.39
CA ASN A 458 -18.45 -23.10 -13.05
C ASN A 458 -19.33 -21.95 -12.56
N GLY A 459 -19.13 -20.73 -13.05
CA GLY A 459 -19.94 -19.56 -12.70
C GLY A 459 -21.25 -19.44 -13.47
N SER A 460 -21.33 -20.03 -14.68
CA SER A 460 -22.52 -20.00 -15.52
C SER A 460 -23.40 -21.26 -15.43
N ASP A 461 -22.89 -22.39 -14.91
CA ASP A 461 -23.67 -23.61 -14.69
C ASP A 461 -24.62 -23.49 -13.48
N PRO A 462 -25.96 -23.55 -13.65
CA PRO A 462 -26.91 -23.51 -12.54
C PRO A 462 -26.83 -24.69 -11.54
N LYS A 463 -26.06 -25.74 -11.85
CA LYS A 463 -25.82 -26.90 -10.96
C LYS A 463 -24.61 -26.71 -10.03
N SER A 464 -23.78 -25.70 -10.29
CA SER A 464 -22.52 -25.44 -9.58
C SER A 464 -22.77 -24.69 -8.26
N ASP A 465 -22.11 -25.09 -7.18
CA ASP A 465 -22.08 -24.33 -5.92
C ASP A 465 -21.50 -22.91 -6.11
N GLU A 466 -20.70 -22.71 -7.17
CA GLU A 466 -20.11 -21.42 -7.54
C GLU A 466 -20.96 -20.57 -8.50
N PHE A 467 -22.12 -21.07 -8.95
CA PHE A 467 -23.03 -20.37 -9.87
C PHE A 467 -23.26 -18.91 -9.45
N TRP A 468 -23.16 -17.97 -10.40
CA TRP A 468 -23.33 -16.54 -10.11
C TRP A 468 -24.76 -16.16 -9.73
N GLY A 469 -25.75 -16.98 -10.09
CA GLY A 469 -27.17 -16.69 -9.90
C GLY A 469 -27.80 -16.05 -11.14
N ASN A 470 -29.11 -16.25 -11.29
CA ASN A 470 -29.89 -15.70 -12.39
C ASN A 470 -30.10 -14.19 -12.22
N MET A 471 -29.81 -13.43 -13.28
CA MET A 471 -30.03 -11.98 -13.31
C MET A 471 -31.50 -11.59 -13.14
N ARG A 472 -31.73 -10.56 -12.34
CA ARG A 472 -33.03 -9.87 -12.17
C ARG A 472 -33.01 -8.51 -12.86
N ASP A 473 -34.14 -7.83 -12.84
CA ASP A 473 -34.22 -6.42 -13.28
C ASP A 473 -33.31 -5.54 -12.42
N LYS A 474 -32.45 -4.74 -13.08
CA LYS A 474 -31.51 -3.80 -12.42
C LYS A 474 -30.53 -4.47 -11.45
N ASP A 475 -30.15 -5.72 -11.71
CA ASP A 475 -29.23 -6.54 -10.90
C ASP A 475 -27.75 -6.19 -11.17
N GLN A 476 -26.91 -6.11 -10.13
CA GLN A 476 -25.47 -5.82 -10.26
C GLN A 476 -24.75 -6.80 -11.21
N ARG A 477 -25.20 -8.06 -11.32
CA ARG A 477 -24.67 -9.04 -12.28
C ARG A 477 -24.69 -8.53 -13.73
N MET A 478 -25.68 -7.72 -14.09
CA MET A 478 -25.82 -7.13 -15.42
C MET A 478 -24.67 -6.17 -15.76
N VAL A 479 -24.02 -5.58 -14.74
CA VAL A 479 -22.85 -4.71 -14.90
C VAL A 479 -21.62 -5.51 -15.29
N GLU A 480 -21.42 -6.66 -14.64
CA GLU A 480 -20.25 -7.51 -14.81
C GLU A 480 -20.22 -8.23 -16.16
N CYS A 481 -21.40 -8.46 -16.75
CA CYS A 481 -21.58 -8.94 -18.12
C CYS A 481 -20.84 -8.08 -19.17
N SER A 482 -20.54 -6.81 -18.88
CA SER A 482 -19.77 -5.95 -19.79
C SER A 482 -18.31 -6.38 -19.97
N ALA A 483 -17.63 -6.73 -18.88
CA ALA A 483 -16.26 -7.22 -18.90
C ALA A 483 -16.17 -8.56 -19.62
N ILE A 484 -17.15 -9.43 -19.31
CA ILE A 484 -17.29 -10.77 -19.88
C ILE A 484 -17.54 -10.68 -21.40
N GLY A 485 -18.50 -9.85 -21.84
CA GLY A 485 -18.82 -9.67 -23.25
C GLY A 485 -17.65 -9.08 -24.07
N PHE A 486 -16.95 -8.09 -23.52
CA PHE A 486 -15.70 -7.59 -24.12
C PHE A 486 -14.63 -8.69 -24.22
N ALA A 487 -14.44 -9.48 -23.16
CA ALA A 487 -13.43 -10.53 -23.11
C ALA A 487 -13.63 -11.59 -24.20
N ILE A 488 -14.88 -12.00 -24.44
CA ILE A 488 -15.21 -12.92 -25.53
C ILE A 488 -14.98 -12.25 -26.90
N ALA A 489 -15.27 -10.95 -27.03
CA ALA A 489 -15.10 -10.22 -28.29
C ALA A 489 -13.63 -9.97 -28.68
N VAL A 490 -12.68 -9.90 -27.73
CA VAL A 490 -11.23 -9.69 -28.04
C VAL A 490 -10.36 -10.93 -27.88
N ALA A 491 -10.70 -11.87 -26.97
CA ALA A 491 -9.84 -13.00 -26.60
C ALA A 491 -10.55 -14.36 -26.73
N LYS A 492 -11.49 -14.47 -27.69
CA LYS A 492 -12.31 -15.66 -27.97
C LYS A 492 -11.51 -16.97 -27.95
N GLU A 493 -10.40 -17.04 -28.67
CA GLU A 493 -9.57 -18.24 -28.80
C GLU A 493 -8.96 -18.74 -27.49
N LYS A 494 -8.83 -17.85 -26.49
CA LYS A 494 -8.19 -18.13 -25.19
C LYS A 494 -9.20 -18.32 -24.06
N LEU A 495 -10.37 -17.67 -24.15
CA LEU A 495 -11.37 -17.61 -23.07
C LEU A 495 -12.69 -18.32 -23.39
N TRP A 496 -13.09 -18.39 -24.66
CA TRP A 496 -14.35 -19.00 -25.12
C TRP A 496 -14.14 -20.37 -25.76
N ASP A 497 -13.25 -20.47 -26.75
CA ASP A 497 -13.10 -21.69 -27.53
C ASP A 497 -12.65 -22.92 -26.70
N PRO A 498 -11.85 -22.80 -25.62
CA PRO A 498 -11.55 -23.92 -24.72
C PRO A 498 -12.73 -24.48 -23.90
N LEU A 499 -13.87 -23.78 -23.81
CA LEU A 499 -15.04 -24.24 -23.03
C LEU A 499 -15.71 -25.48 -23.65
N SER A 500 -16.21 -26.40 -22.82
CA SER A 500 -16.98 -27.56 -23.31
C SER A 500 -18.32 -27.13 -23.95
N PRO A 501 -18.97 -27.97 -24.78
CA PRO A 501 -20.29 -27.63 -25.35
C PRO A 501 -21.36 -27.32 -24.30
N GLU A 502 -21.34 -27.99 -23.15
CA GLU A 502 -22.25 -27.71 -22.03
C GLU A 502 -21.91 -26.37 -21.35
N ALA A 503 -20.63 -26.09 -21.09
CA ALA A 503 -20.19 -24.81 -20.53
C ALA A 503 -20.52 -23.63 -21.47
N LYS A 504 -20.37 -23.81 -22.79
CA LYS A 504 -20.79 -22.83 -23.79
C LYS A 504 -22.30 -22.58 -23.75
N ALA A 505 -23.12 -23.64 -23.71
CA ALA A 505 -24.57 -23.51 -23.64
C ALA A 505 -25.05 -22.82 -22.34
N ASN A 506 -24.44 -23.16 -21.20
CA ASN A 506 -24.70 -22.52 -19.90
C ASN A 506 -24.31 -21.03 -19.91
N PHE A 507 -23.12 -20.70 -20.42
CA PHE A 507 -22.63 -19.33 -20.55
C PHE A 507 -23.53 -18.48 -21.46
N GLU A 508 -23.93 -19.00 -22.63
CA GLU A 508 -24.85 -18.30 -23.54
C GLU A 508 -26.22 -18.06 -22.88
N ALA A 509 -26.76 -19.06 -22.18
CA ALA A 509 -28.02 -18.93 -21.48
C ALA A 509 -27.96 -17.91 -20.33
N TRP A 510 -26.86 -17.87 -19.57
CA TRP A 510 -26.66 -16.89 -18.51
C TRP A 510 -26.45 -15.48 -19.06
N LEU A 511 -25.48 -15.28 -19.96
CA LEU A 511 -25.14 -13.96 -20.51
C LEU A 511 -26.29 -13.37 -21.36
N GLY A 512 -26.99 -14.22 -22.11
CA GLY A 512 -28.20 -13.82 -22.86
C GLY A 512 -29.43 -13.56 -21.97
N GLY A 513 -29.40 -14.01 -20.71
CA GLY A 513 -30.51 -13.87 -19.74
C GLY A 513 -30.81 -12.43 -19.28
N MET A 514 -30.07 -11.44 -19.79
CA MET A 514 -30.27 -10.00 -19.54
C MET A 514 -31.06 -9.26 -20.64
N ASN A 515 -31.37 -9.93 -21.77
CA ASN A 515 -31.96 -9.28 -22.95
C ASN A 515 -33.44 -8.90 -22.81
N ASP A 516 -34.15 -9.59 -21.91
CA ASP A 516 -35.55 -9.36 -21.51
C ASP A 516 -35.70 -8.47 -20.27
N LYS A 517 -34.61 -8.21 -19.51
CA LYS A 517 -34.63 -7.50 -18.22
C LYS A 517 -34.64 -5.98 -18.33
N GLU A 518 -35.19 -5.30 -17.34
CA GLU A 518 -35.06 -3.85 -17.21
C GLU A 518 -33.64 -3.43 -16.80
N MET A 519 -33.14 -2.36 -17.43
CA MET A 519 -31.89 -1.68 -17.09
C MET A 519 -32.19 -0.31 -16.47
N PRO A 520 -31.34 0.20 -15.56
CA PRO A 520 -31.31 1.62 -15.23
C PRO A 520 -31.06 2.48 -16.48
N ASN A 521 -31.74 3.62 -16.56
CA ASN A 521 -31.69 4.55 -17.69
C ASN A 521 -30.43 5.44 -17.64
N THR A 522 -29.25 4.80 -17.74
CA THR A 522 -27.91 5.37 -17.51
C THR A 522 -26.88 4.65 -18.40
N ASN A 523 -25.58 4.83 -18.14
CA ASN A 523 -24.51 4.01 -18.72
C ASN A 523 -24.72 2.48 -18.63
N TRP A 524 -25.63 1.99 -17.77
CA TRP A 524 -25.92 0.55 -17.64
C TRP A 524 -26.31 -0.14 -18.95
N LEU A 525 -26.95 0.58 -19.88
CA LEU A 525 -27.31 0.05 -21.21
C LEU A 525 -26.07 -0.44 -21.99
N TRP A 526 -24.89 0.18 -21.81
CA TRP A 526 -23.65 -0.31 -22.42
C TRP A 526 -23.30 -1.73 -21.99
N PHE A 527 -23.64 -2.14 -20.77
CA PHE A 527 -23.26 -3.46 -20.28
C PHE A 527 -24.00 -4.57 -21.03
N ARG A 528 -25.25 -4.32 -21.43
CA ARG A 528 -26.00 -5.22 -22.34
C ARG A 528 -25.53 -5.14 -23.79
N VAL A 529 -25.08 -3.97 -24.25
CA VAL A 529 -24.43 -3.85 -25.57
C VAL A 529 -23.17 -4.72 -25.64
N PHE A 530 -22.27 -4.63 -24.65
CA PHE A 530 -21.06 -5.46 -24.62
C PHE A 530 -21.35 -6.95 -24.45
N ALA A 531 -22.35 -7.33 -23.66
CA ALA A 531 -22.81 -8.72 -23.57
C ALA A 531 -23.27 -9.25 -24.95
N ASN A 532 -24.07 -8.48 -25.69
CA ASN A 532 -24.52 -8.87 -27.02
C ASN A 532 -23.40 -8.85 -28.08
N LEU A 533 -22.42 -7.95 -27.98
CA LEU A 533 -21.20 -8.06 -28.79
C LEU A 533 -20.46 -9.38 -28.53
N GLY A 534 -20.30 -9.77 -27.26
CA GLY A 534 -19.69 -11.06 -26.90
C GLY A 534 -20.46 -12.25 -27.46
N LEU A 535 -21.78 -12.29 -27.29
CA LEU A 535 -22.66 -13.32 -27.86
C LEU A 535 -22.60 -13.35 -29.40
N SER A 536 -22.53 -12.19 -30.05
CA SER A 536 -22.40 -12.05 -31.50
C SER A 536 -21.09 -12.65 -32.01
N LYS A 537 -19.93 -12.26 -31.43
CA LYS A 537 -18.63 -12.80 -31.83
C LYS A 537 -18.44 -14.27 -31.43
N ALA A 538 -19.19 -14.77 -30.42
CA ALA A 538 -19.26 -16.19 -30.09
C ALA A 538 -20.06 -17.03 -31.11
N GLY A 539 -20.92 -16.40 -31.93
CA GLY A 539 -21.87 -17.09 -32.83
C GLY A 539 -23.14 -17.58 -32.12
N SER A 540 -23.47 -17.02 -30.96
CA SER A 540 -24.54 -17.51 -30.09
C SER A 540 -25.95 -17.27 -30.64
N SER A 541 -26.81 -18.27 -30.47
CA SER A 541 -28.26 -18.16 -30.69
C SER A 541 -28.98 -17.18 -29.75
N ARG A 542 -28.31 -16.67 -28.71
CA ARG A 542 -28.84 -15.72 -27.71
C ARG A 542 -28.54 -14.25 -28.01
N PHE A 543 -27.76 -13.97 -29.06
CA PHE A 543 -27.49 -12.60 -29.52
C PHE A 543 -28.79 -11.91 -29.99
N ASP A 544 -29.18 -10.81 -29.34
CA ASP A 544 -30.33 -10.00 -29.74
C ASP A 544 -29.87 -8.67 -30.35
N ALA A 545 -29.73 -8.68 -31.68
CA ALA A 545 -29.40 -7.49 -32.47
C ALA A 545 -30.46 -6.37 -32.34
N LYS A 546 -31.74 -6.70 -32.09
CA LYS A 546 -32.80 -5.70 -31.95
C LYS A 546 -32.71 -5.00 -30.60
N ARG A 547 -32.49 -5.77 -29.52
CA ARG A 547 -32.23 -5.22 -28.18
C ARG A 547 -30.97 -4.35 -28.18
N MET A 548 -29.86 -4.86 -28.72
CA MET A 548 -28.60 -4.13 -28.79
C MET A 548 -28.74 -2.81 -29.57
N LYS A 549 -29.46 -2.81 -30.71
CA LYS A 549 -29.73 -1.59 -31.46
C LYS A 549 -30.60 -0.61 -30.66
N ALA A 550 -31.66 -1.07 -30.00
CA ALA A 550 -32.53 -0.21 -29.20
C ALA A 550 -31.79 0.44 -28.01
N ASP A 551 -30.89 -0.30 -27.36
CA ASP A 551 -30.03 0.24 -26.30
C ASP A 551 -29.06 1.30 -26.86
N LEU A 552 -28.45 1.07 -28.02
CA LEU A 552 -27.53 2.02 -28.70
C LEU A 552 -28.25 3.29 -29.19
N ASP A 553 -29.39 3.14 -29.86
CA ASP A 553 -30.22 4.26 -30.35
C ASP A 553 -30.65 5.17 -29.19
N HIS A 554 -30.91 4.60 -28.01
CA HIS A 554 -31.23 5.36 -26.80
C HIS A 554 -30.00 5.98 -26.13
N LEU A 555 -28.87 5.25 -26.07
CA LEU A 555 -27.59 5.79 -25.58
C LEU A 555 -27.09 6.99 -26.41
N ASP A 556 -27.37 7.01 -27.72
CA ASP A 556 -27.07 8.16 -28.58
C ASP A 556 -27.82 9.44 -28.16
N THR A 557 -28.98 9.33 -27.50
CA THR A 557 -29.73 10.50 -26.97
C THR A 557 -29.05 11.16 -25.78
N PHE A 558 -28.06 10.51 -25.15
CA PHE A 558 -27.32 11.08 -24.03
C PHE A 558 -26.17 12.01 -24.48
N TYR A 559 -25.86 12.05 -25.78
CA TYR A 559 -24.88 12.96 -26.35
C TYR A 559 -25.37 14.42 -26.24
N ILE A 560 -24.48 15.34 -25.81
CA ILE A 560 -24.83 16.75 -25.58
C ILE A 560 -24.03 17.75 -26.43
N GLY A 561 -23.01 17.30 -27.17
CA GLY A 561 -22.13 18.16 -27.96
C GLY A 561 -20.69 18.18 -27.44
N GLY A 562 -19.76 18.70 -28.26
CA GLY A 562 -18.34 18.79 -27.91
C GLY A 562 -17.65 17.45 -27.59
N GLY A 563 -18.24 16.32 -28.02
CA GLY A 563 -17.79 14.98 -27.62
C GLY A 563 -18.29 14.51 -26.25
N TRP A 564 -18.94 15.36 -25.44
CA TRP A 564 -19.47 15.01 -24.13
C TRP A 564 -20.81 14.25 -24.22
N SER A 565 -21.03 13.32 -23.29
CA SER A 565 -22.28 12.56 -23.14
C SER A 565 -22.67 12.48 -21.66
N ARG A 566 -23.96 12.62 -21.34
CA ARG A 566 -24.52 12.48 -19.98
C ARG A 566 -24.54 11.01 -19.53
N ASP A 567 -24.45 10.78 -18.23
CA ASP A 567 -24.79 9.49 -17.63
C ASP A 567 -26.31 9.37 -17.36
N GLY A 568 -27.10 9.39 -18.44
CA GLY A 568 -28.57 9.30 -18.40
C GLY A 568 -29.27 10.35 -19.28
N PRO A 569 -30.61 10.40 -19.23
CA PRO A 569 -31.44 11.24 -20.08
C PRO A 569 -31.31 12.74 -19.79
N GLU A 570 -32.05 13.55 -20.54
CA GLU A 570 -32.20 14.99 -20.28
C GLU A 570 -32.60 15.28 -18.81
N GLY A 571 -32.06 16.36 -18.26
CA GLY A 571 -32.12 16.69 -16.82
C GLY A 571 -30.96 16.13 -16.00
N VAL A 572 -30.26 15.09 -16.47
CA VAL A 572 -28.99 14.66 -15.84
C VAL A 572 -27.88 15.64 -16.23
N VAL A 573 -27.19 16.19 -15.23
CA VAL A 573 -26.10 17.18 -15.42
C VAL A 573 -24.72 16.67 -14.99
N GLN A 574 -24.65 15.46 -14.42
CA GLN A 574 -23.39 14.86 -13.93
C GLN A 574 -22.45 14.50 -15.09
N LEU A 575 -21.25 15.08 -15.09
CA LEU A 575 -20.20 14.84 -16.09
C LEU A 575 -18.86 14.52 -15.38
N ASP A 576 -18.86 13.45 -14.59
CA ASP A 576 -17.67 12.86 -13.95
C ASP A 576 -17.00 11.78 -14.81
N TYR A 577 -16.11 10.98 -14.23
CA TYR A 577 -15.35 9.94 -14.95
C TYR A 577 -16.17 8.79 -15.55
N TYR A 578 -17.47 8.67 -15.22
CA TYR A 578 -18.39 7.86 -16.04
C TYR A 578 -18.61 8.49 -17.42
N SER A 579 -18.76 9.81 -17.49
CA SER A 579 -18.96 10.55 -18.74
C SER A 579 -17.66 10.85 -19.48
N SER A 580 -16.52 10.92 -18.77
CA SER A 580 -15.23 11.39 -19.33
C SER A 580 -14.17 10.29 -19.54
N SER A 581 -14.27 9.11 -18.92
CA SER A 581 -13.26 8.06 -19.16
C SER A 581 -13.81 6.64 -19.09
N PHE A 582 -13.80 5.99 -17.91
CA PHE A 582 -13.88 4.53 -17.79
C PHE A 582 -15.25 3.92 -18.10
N ALA A 583 -16.32 4.70 -18.24
CA ALA A 583 -17.62 4.19 -18.72
C ALA A 583 -17.90 4.62 -20.16
N ILE A 584 -18.52 5.78 -20.40
CA ILE A 584 -19.15 6.10 -21.69
C ILE A 584 -18.13 6.31 -22.82
N GLN A 585 -17.08 7.11 -22.61
CA GLN A 585 -16.04 7.33 -23.64
C GLN A 585 -15.31 6.03 -24.00
N PHE A 586 -14.86 5.29 -22.98
CA PHE A 586 -14.27 3.97 -23.18
C PHE A 586 -15.20 3.01 -23.90
N ALA A 587 -16.49 3.00 -23.57
CA ALA A 587 -17.50 2.14 -24.18
C ALA A 587 -17.76 2.49 -25.65
N GLN A 588 -17.92 3.79 -25.98
CA GLN A 588 -18.06 4.28 -27.36
C GLN A 588 -16.83 3.90 -28.20
N LEU A 589 -15.62 4.08 -27.66
CA LEU A 589 -14.38 3.72 -28.35
C LEU A 589 -14.21 2.21 -28.55
N ALA A 590 -14.38 1.40 -27.50
CA ALA A 590 -14.28 -0.06 -27.61
C ALA A 590 -15.37 -0.65 -28.52
N TYR A 591 -16.59 -0.10 -28.51
CA TYR A 591 -17.63 -0.43 -29.48
C TYR A 591 -17.18 -0.07 -30.91
N SER A 592 -16.64 1.15 -31.10
CA SER A 592 -16.22 1.65 -32.42
C SER A 592 -15.16 0.80 -33.11
N LYS A 593 -14.40 0.03 -32.33
CA LYS A 593 -13.43 -0.96 -32.81
C LYS A 593 -14.08 -2.32 -33.10
N LEU A 594 -14.86 -2.84 -32.16
CA LEU A 594 -15.41 -4.20 -32.22
C LEU A 594 -16.57 -4.35 -33.24
N ALA A 595 -17.28 -3.26 -33.51
CA ALA A 595 -18.41 -3.20 -34.44
C ALA A 595 -18.08 -2.44 -35.74
N GLN A 596 -16.82 -2.09 -36.02
CA GLN A 596 -16.44 -1.22 -37.14
C GLN A 596 -16.92 -1.73 -38.52
N ASN A 597 -17.07 -3.05 -38.70
CA ASN A 597 -17.56 -3.68 -39.92
C ASN A 597 -19.10 -3.82 -39.94
N ASP A 598 -19.72 -3.78 -38.76
CA ASP A 598 -21.12 -4.15 -38.51
C ASP A 598 -22.03 -2.90 -38.38
N ASP A 599 -21.50 -1.80 -37.84
CA ASP A 599 -22.14 -0.48 -37.69
C ASP A 599 -21.13 0.67 -37.97
N PRO A 600 -20.56 0.76 -39.19
CA PRO A 600 -19.46 1.67 -39.50
C PRO A 600 -19.79 3.15 -39.26
N THR A 601 -21.04 3.56 -39.50
CA THR A 601 -21.46 4.97 -39.37
C THR A 601 -21.47 5.42 -37.91
N ARG A 602 -22.05 4.63 -36.99
CA ARG A 602 -22.00 4.92 -35.55
C ARG A 602 -20.57 4.84 -35.02
N CYS A 603 -19.79 3.89 -35.52
CA CYS A 603 -18.39 3.73 -35.11
C CYS A 603 -17.54 4.96 -35.45
N GLU A 604 -17.68 5.56 -36.65
CA GLU A 604 -16.95 6.79 -36.98
C GLU A 604 -17.48 8.02 -36.22
N GLU A 605 -18.78 8.11 -35.99
CA GLU A 605 -19.37 9.16 -35.14
C GLU A 605 -18.83 9.09 -33.70
N TYR A 606 -18.68 7.90 -33.12
CA TYR A 606 -18.02 7.73 -31.82
C TYR A 606 -16.54 8.16 -31.82
N ARG A 607 -15.81 7.90 -32.91
CA ARG A 607 -14.44 8.43 -33.07
C ARG A 607 -14.42 9.95 -33.20
N ASN A 608 -15.38 10.56 -33.91
CA ASN A 608 -15.52 12.02 -33.99
C ASN A 608 -15.82 12.67 -32.63
N ARG A 609 -16.72 12.06 -31.84
CA ARG A 609 -16.98 12.49 -30.45
C ARG A 609 -15.70 12.43 -29.61
N ALA A 610 -14.96 11.32 -29.68
CA ALA A 610 -13.70 11.15 -28.97
C ALA A 610 -12.60 12.13 -29.40
N ARG A 611 -12.48 12.44 -30.70
CA ARG A 611 -11.57 13.49 -31.22
C ARG A 611 -11.86 14.84 -30.58
N ALA A 612 -13.12 15.29 -30.61
CA ALA A 612 -13.52 16.57 -30.01
C ALA A 612 -13.27 16.59 -28.49
N PHE A 613 -13.66 15.52 -27.80
CA PHE A 613 -13.55 15.39 -26.35
C PHE A 613 -12.09 15.32 -25.85
N ALA A 614 -11.16 14.71 -26.61
CA ALA A 614 -9.75 14.60 -26.23
C ALA A 614 -9.07 15.95 -25.96
N LEU A 615 -9.48 17.00 -26.69
CA LEU A 615 -8.98 18.37 -26.56
C LEU A 615 -9.46 19.08 -25.29
N ASP A 616 -10.55 18.62 -24.68
CA ASP A 616 -10.99 19.06 -23.36
C ASP A 616 -10.39 18.19 -22.25
N PHE A 617 -10.33 16.87 -22.45
CA PHE A 617 -9.95 15.91 -21.42
C PHE A 617 -8.44 15.89 -21.11
N VAL A 618 -7.58 16.30 -22.04
CA VAL A 618 -6.13 16.46 -21.79
C VAL A 618 -5.85 17.35 -20.57
N HIS A 619 -6.65 18.41 -20.37
CA HIS A 619 -6.52 19.34 -19.25
C HIS A 619 -6.87 18.72 -17.88
N TYR A 620 -7.53 17.56 -17.81
CA TYR A 620 -7.79 16.87 -16.53
C TYR A 620 -6.55 16.20 -15.93
N PHE A 621 -5.41 16.18 -16.64
CA PHE A 621 -4.15 15.59 -16.22
C PHE A 621 -3.07 16.66 -16.08
N ASP A 622 -2.17 16.48 -15.11
CA ASP A 622 -0.99 17.31 -14.98
C ASP A 622 0.27 16.68 -15.60
N THR A 623 1.37 17.43 -15.57
CA THR A 623 2.67 17.03 -16.13
C THR A 623 3.26 15.79 -15.48
N GLU A 624 2.91 15.49 -14.23
CA GLU A 624 3.32 14.30 -13.46
C GLU A 624 2.35 13.12 -13.67
N GLY A 625 1.28 13.31 -14.44
CA GLY A 625 0.27 12.30 -14.77
C GLY A 625 -0.85 12.15 -13.74
N ARG A 626 -0.92 13.02 -12.71
CA ARG A 626 -2.04 13.01 -11.77
C ARG A 626 -3.28 13.52 -12.49
N ALA A 627 -4.38 12.78 -12.38
CA ALA A 627 -5.69 13.22 -12.83
C ALA A 627 -6.38 14.01 -11.71
N ILE A 628 -7.16 15.05 -12.05
CA ILE A 628 -7.94 15.81 -11.05
C ILE A 628 -9.08 14.91 -10.51
N PRO A 629 -9.10 14.53 -9.22
CA PRO A 629 -10.16 13.71 -8.67
C PRO A 629 -11.44 14.53 -8.54
N PHE A 630 -12.51 14.07 -9.19
CA PHE A 630 -13.78 14.77 -9.28
C PHE A 630 -14.95 13.78 -9.45
N GLY A 631 -16.06 14.00 -8.72
CA GLY A 631 -17.23 13.13 -8.77
C GLY A 631 -17.10 11.82 -7.98
N ARG A 632 -17.96 10.85 -8.35
CA ARG A 632 -18.11 9.54 -7.68
C ARG A 632 -17.09 8.49 -8.15
N SER A 633 -16.95 7.42 -7.38
CA SER A 633 -16.19 6.21 -7.72
C SER A 633 -14.68 6.42 -7.98
N MET A 634 -14.10 7.38 -7.24
CA MET A 634 -12.66 7.66 -7.25
C MET A 634 -11.79 6.43 -6.89
N THR A 635 -12.36 5.43 -6.22
CA THR A 635 -11.67 4.16 -5.88
C THR A 635 -11.24 3.32 -7.09
N TYR A 636 -11.65 3.68 -8.32
CA TYR A 636 -11.18 3.05 -9.56
C TYR A 636 -9.81 3.58 -10.03
N ARG A 637 -9.26 4.62 -9.39
CA ARG A 637 -7.86 5.08 -9.51
C ARG A 637 -7.39 5.32 -10.95
N PHE A 638 -6.46 4.49 -11.45
CA PHE A 638 -5.90 4.60 -12.80
C PHE A 638 -6.93 4.35 -13.91
N ALA A 639 -8.15 3.89 -13.60
CA ALA A 639 -9.28 3.93 -14.53
C ALA A 639 -9.52 5.33 -15.13
N MET A 640 -9.10 6.40 -14.45
CA MET A 640 -9.15 7.78 -14.98
C MET A 640 -8.44 7.92 -16.33
N SER A 641 -7.35 7.19 -16.59
CA SER A 641 -6.62 7.21 -17.88
C SER A 641 -7.12 6.20 -18.93
N SER A 642 -8.20 5.44 -18.66
CA SER A 642 -8.69 4.40 -19.58
C SER A 642 -9.04 4.93 -20.98
N PHE A 643 -9.52 6.17 -21.10
CA PHE A 643 -9.76 6.84 -22.38
C PHE A 643 -8.53 6.87 -23.31
N TRP A 644 -7.34 7.18 -22.79
CA TRP A 644 -6.12 7.32 -23.61
C TRP A 644 -5.72 6.00 -24.27
N GLY A 645 -5.87 4.88 -23.54
CA GLY A 645 -5.69 3.54 -24.10
C GLY A 645 -6.80 3.16 -25.09
N ALA A 646 -8.04 3.61 -24.85
CA ALA A 646 -9.17 3.34 -25.72
C ALA A 646 -9.09 4.09 -27.06
N LEU A 647 -8.52 5.31 -27.10
CA LEU A 647 -8.20 6.00 -28.35
C LEU A 647 -7.25 5.18 -29.23
N ALA A 648 -6.22 4.61 -28.61
CA ALA A 648 -5.27 3.72 -29.30
C ALA A 648 -5.93 2.42 -29.75
N PHE A 649 -6.77 1.80 -28.91
CA PHE A 649 -7.50 0.58 -29.26
C PHE A 649 -8.45 0.77 -30.45
N ALA A 650 -9.02 1.96 -30.60
CA ALA A 650 -9.99 2.32 -31.64
C ALA A 650 -9.36 2.96 -32.91
N ASP A 651 -8.03 2.98 -33.04
CA ASP A 651 -7.29 3.62 -34.15
C ASP A 651 -7.71 5.08 -34.42
N VAL A 652 -7.98 5.86 -33.36
CA VAL A 652 -8.45 7.25 -33.52
C VAL A 652 -7.32 8.15 -34.04
N GLU A 653 -7.56 8.75 -35.20
CA GLU A 653 -6.75 9.84 -35.73
C GLU A 653 -6.76 11.03 -34.75
N LEU A 654 -5.58 11.36 -34.21
CA LEU A 654 -5.45 12.31 -33.10
C LEU A 654 -5.50 13.77 -33.59
N PRO A 655 -6.28 14.66 -32.95
CA PRO A 655 -6.27 16.08 -33.24
C PRO A 655 -5.05 16.76 -32.60
N ALA A 656 -4.41 17.68 -33.33
CA ALA A 656 -3.31 18.49 -32.79
C ALA A 656 -3.76 19.29 -31.55
N PRO A 657 -2.92 19.44 -30.50
CA PRO A 657 -1.49 19.06 -30.44
C PRO A 657 -1.23 17.61 -29.96
N LEU A 658 -2.24 16.72 -29.94
CA LEU A 658 -2.06 15.35 -29.44
C LEU A 658 -1.32 14.47 -30.46
N THR A 659 -0.18 13.92 -30.05
CA THR A 659 0.59 12.90 -30.76
C THR A 659 0.42 11.53 -30.09
N TRP A 660 0.83 10.45 -30.76
CA TRP A 660 0.85 9.12 -30.11
C TRP A 660 1.80 9.06 -28.92
N GLY A 661 2.92 9.81 -28.93
CA GLY A 661 3.81 9.90 -27.78
C GLY A 661 3.21 10.68 -26.60
N VAL A 662 2.40 11.71 -26.88
CA VAL A 662 1.63 12.45 -25.87
C VAL A 662 0.55 11.56 -25.25
N VAL A 663 -0.23 10.84 -26.06
CA VAL A 663 -1.28 9.92 -25.58
C VAL A 663 -0.68 8.78 -24.76
N LYS A 664 0.43 8.20 -25.20
CA LYS A 664 1.25 7.24 -24.44
C LYS A 664 1.71 7.84 -23.11
N GLY A 665 2.20 9.08 -23.11
CA GLY A 665 2.64 9.79 -21.91
C GLY A 665 1.53 10.05 -20.90
N LEU A 666 0.35 10.51 -21.35
CA LEU A 666 -0.82 10.76 -20.50
C LEU A 666 -1.28 9.47 -19.79
N GLN A 667 -1.29 8.34 -20.49
CA GLN A 667 -1.62 7.04 -19.91
C GLN A 667 -0.53 6.51 -18.97
N LEU A 668 0.73 6.41 -19.43
CA LEU A 668 1.80 5.77 -18.67
C LEU A 668 2.26 6.60 -17.46
N ARG A 669 2.25 7.94 -17.52
CA ARG A 669 2.49 8.78 -16.32
C ARG A 669 1.38 8.59 -15.27
N ASN A 670 0.11 8.48 -15.69
CA ASN A 670 -0.98 8.20 -14.75
C ASN A 670 -0.85 6.83 -14.09
N ILE A 671 -0.53 5.78 -14.87
CA ILE A 671 -0.32 4.44 -14.33
C ILE A 671 0.92 4.42 -13.40
N ARG A 672 2.02 5.11 -13.74
CA ARG A 672 3.19 5.27 -12.86
C ARG A 672 2.89 6.03 -11.56
N PHE A 673 2.07 7.08 -11.59
CA PHE A 673 1.63 7.76 -10.38
C PHE A 673 0.95 6.77 -9.43
N TRP A 674 0.03 5.96 -9.95
CA TRP A 674 -0.69 4.96 -9.17
C TRP A 674 0.18 3.78 -8.71
N ALA A 675 1.10 3.30 -9.53
CA ALA A 675 2.10 2.29 -9.16
C ALA A 675 3.03 2.77 -8.02
N LYS A 676 3.22 4.09 -7.86
CA LYS A 676 3.95 4.72 -6.74
C LYS A 676 3.11 4.92 -5.46
N GLN A 677 1.79 4.69 -5.45
CA GLN A 677 0.95 4.93 -4.26
C GLN A 677 0.89 3.69 -3.33
N ALA A 678 1.75 3.62 -2.31
CA ALA A 678 1.79 2.47 -1.40
C ALA A 678 0.43 2.14 -0.74
N GLY A 679 -0.31 3.14 -0.26
CA GLY A 679 -1.63 2.93 0.35
C GLY A 679 -2.75 2.50 -0.61
N ALA A 680 -2.52 2.53 -1.93
CA ALA A 680 -3.49 2.00 -2.89
C ALA A 680 -3.58 0.45 -2.85
N TYR A 681 -2.64 -0.20 -2.15
CA TYR A 681 -2.49 -1.66 -2.09
C TYR A 681 -2.51 -2.17 -0.65
N ASN A 682 -3.08 -3.36 -0.47
CA ASN A 682 -2.98 -4.15 0.74
C ASN A 682 -1.57 -4.79 0.82
N PRO A 683 -1.13 -5.26 2.00
CA PRO A 683 0.17 -5.94 2.15
C PRO A 683 0.36 -7.20 1.28
N ASP A 684 -0.71 -7.73 0.68
CA ASP A 684 -0.66 -8.87 -0.24
C ASP A 684 -0.66 -8.49 -1.74
N GLY A 685 -0.64 -7.19 -2.06
CA GLY A 685 -0.68 -6.66 -3.42
C GLY A 685 -2.09 -6.43 -4.01
N THR A 686 -3.17 -6.84 -3.33
CA THR A 686 -4.54 -6.53 -3.78
C THR A 686 -4.86 -5.05 -3.60
N LEU A 687 -5.80 -4.50 -4.38
CA LEU A 687 -6.18 -3.08 -4.29
C LEU A 687 -7.06 -2.78 -3.06
N THR A 688 -6.77 -1.70 -2.35
CA THR A 688 -7.57 -1.23 -1.19
C THR A 688 -8.84 -0.49 -1.63
N ILE A 689 -9.85 -0.38 -0.76
CA ILE A 689 -10.97 0.55 -1.00
C ILE A 689 -10.58 1.94 -0.46
N GLY A 690 -10.52 2.95 -1.33
CA GLY A 690 -10.07 4.29 -0.97
C GLY A 690 -9.49 5.04 -2.16
N PHE A 691 -8.53 5.94 -1.94
CA PHE A 691 -7.85 6.66 -3.02
C PHE A 691 -6.35 6.37 -2.98
N CYS A 692 -5.49 7.32 -2.57
CA CYS A 692 -4.06 7.05 -2.35
C CYS A 692 -3.78 6.15 -1.13
N TYR A 693 -4.75 6.02 -0.23
CA TYR A 693 -4.73 5.14 0.95
C TYR A 693 -6.15 4.59 1.23
N PRO A 694 -6.32 3.59 2.13
CA PRO A 694 -7.64 3.02 2.46
C PRO A 694 -8.54 4.07 3.12
N ASN A 695 -9.71 4.35 2.54
CA ASN A 695 -10.61 5.38 3.04
C ASN A 695 -12.07 5.10 2.65
N HIS A 696 -12.87 4.64 3.61
CA HIS A 696 -14.29 4.34 3.41
C HIS A 696 -15.22 5.57 3.48
N ASN A 697 -14.69 6.78 3.71
CA ASN A 697 -15.51 8.00 3.71
C ASN A 697 -15.80 8.53 2.31
N ILE A 698 -14.96 8.16 1.33
CA ILE A 698 -15.12 8.57 -0.08
C ILE A 698 -16.07 7.67 -0.87
N THR A 699 -16.44 6.49 -0.35
CA THR A 699 -17.07 5.42 -1.15
C THR A 699 -18.54 5.70 -1.48
N GLU A 700 -19.09 4.89 -2.39
CA GLU A 700 -20.53 4.69 -2.58
C GLU A 700 -20.98 3.34 -2.01
N ASN A 701 -22.30 3.15 -1.85
CA ASN A 701 -22.94 1.90 -1.42
C ASN A 701 -22.87 0.75 -2.44
N TYR A 702 -22.07 0.91 -3.50
CA TYR A 702 -21.78 -0.07 -4.55
C TYR A 702 -20.27 -0.28 -4.74
N ASN A 703 -19.44 0.12 -3.77
CA ASN A 703 -18.00 -0.15 -3.82
C ASN A 703 -17.70 -1.40 -2.99
N SER A 704 -17.62 -2.56 -3.64
CA SER A 704 -17.13 -3.80 -3.03
C SER A 704 -15.58 -3.85 -2.97
N PRO A 705 -14.97 -4.84 -2.30
CA PRO A 705 -13.54 -5.13 -2.42
C PRO A 705 -13.05 -5.43 -3.85
N GLY A 706 -13.91 -5.93 -4.73
CA GLY A 706 -13.62 -6.09 -6.17
C GLY A 706 -13.73 -4.79 -6.98
N SER A 707 -14.37 -3.75 -6.44
CA SER A 707 -14.65 -2.54 -7.18
C SER A 707 -13.44 -1.72 -7.67
N PRO A 708 -12.29 -1.65 -6.98
CA PRO A 708 -11.10 -0.98 -7.51
C PRO A 708 -10.62 -1.53 -8.86
N TYR A 709 -10.86 -2.81 -9.16
CA TYR A 709 -10.37 -3.49 -10.37
C TYR A 709 -11.01 -3.01 -11.68
N TRP A 710 -11.94 -2.05 -11.67
CA TRP A 710 -12.26 -1.25 -12.87
C TRP A 710 -11.03 -0.55 -13.47
N CYS A 711 -9.98 -0.32 -12.67
CA CYS A 711 -8.68 0.13 -13.13
C CYS A 711 -8.09 -0.72 -14.26
N CYS A 712 -8.50 -2.00 -14.37
CA CYS A 712 -8.03 -2.91 -15.42
C CYS A 712 -8.45 -2.49 -16.85
N LYS A 713 -9.40 -1.56 -17.01
CA LYS A 713 -9.68 -0.92 -18.31
C LYS A 713 -8.49 -0.12 -18.87
N SER A 714 -7.62 0.43 -18.02
CA SER A 714 -6.46 1.21 -18.45
C SER A 714 -5.31 0.37 -19.04
N PHE A 715 -5.49 -0.95 -19.17
CA PHE A 715 -4.58 -1.84 -19.90
C PHE A 715 -5.07 -2.19 -21.31
N VAL A 716 -6.17 -1.59 -21.81
CA VAL A 716 -6.74 -1.92 -23.13
C VAL A 716 -5.73 -1.77 -24.28
N ALA A 717 -4.76 -0.86 -24.16
CA ALA A 717 -3.66 -0.70 -25.10
C ALA A 717 -2.76 -1.95 -25.26
N LEU A 718 -2.75 -2.89 -24.30
CA LEU A 718 -2.03 -4.16 -24.42
C LEU A 718 -2.54 -5.01 -25.60
N ALA A 719 -3.81 -4.85 -26.00
CA ALA A 719 -4.42 -5.55 -27.14
C ALA A 719 -3.81 -5.17 -28.50
N LEU A 720 -3.00 -4.11 -28.54
CA LEU A 720 -2.34 -3.63 -29.75
C LEU A 720 -1.00 -4.34 -29.96
N PRO A 721 -0.60 -4.64 -31.22
CA PRO A 721 0.74 -5.14 -31.50
C PRO A 721 1.81 -4.07 -31.21
N GLU A 722 3.06 -4.47 -30.95
CA GLU A 722 4.16 -3.52 -30.71
C GLU A 722 4.42 -2.58 -31.90
N THR A 723 4.02 -2.98 -33.11
CA THR A 723 4.09 -2.18 -34.34
C THR A 723 3.01 -1.09 -34.44
N HIS A 724 2.00 -1.08 -33.57
CA HIS A 724 0.98 -0.03 -33.56
C HIS A 724 1.59 1.32 -33.17
N SER A 725 1.12 2.41 -33.76
CA SER A 725 1.70 3.76 -33.60
C SER A 725 1.78 4.23 -32.14
N PHE A 726 0.83 3.85 -31.30
CA PHE A 726 0.90 4.08 -29.84
C PHE A 726 2.12 3.42 -29.19
N TRP A 727 2.45 2.17 -29.54
CA TRP A 727 3.57 1.45 -28.93
C TRP A 727 4.90 1.86 -29.55
N ALA A 728 4.95 2.00 -30.89
CA ALA A 728 6.11 2.42 -31.65
C ALA A 728 6.53 3.88 -31.39
N ALA A 729 5.60 4.76 -30.96
CA ALA A 729 5.94 6.12 -30.54
C ALA A 729 6.84 6.11 -29.29
N LYS A 730 7.85 7.00 -29.28
CA LYS A 730 8.54 7.38 -28.05
C LYS A 730 7.56 8.13 -27.14
N GLU A 731 7.67 7.98 -25.83
CA GLU A 731 6.89 8.80 -24.90
C GLU A 731 7.29 10.29 -25.04
N GLU A 732 6.30 11.17 -25.11
CA GLU A 732 6.48 12.63 -25.17
C GLU A 732 5.96 13.28 -23.87
N PRO A 733 6.48 14.47 -23.48
CA PRO A 733 5.99 15.21 -22.32
C PRO A 733 4.52 15.65 -22.49
N TYR A 734 3.97 16.35 -21.49
CA TYR A 734 2.70 17.04 -21.65
C TYR A 734 2.84 18.16 -22.72
N PRO A 735 1.86 18.38 -23.62
CA PRO A 735 1.99 19.34 -24.73
C PRO A 735 2.35 20.76 -24.25
N HIS A 736 3.39 21.35 -24.85
CA HIS A 736 3.92 22.64 -24.40
C HIS A 736 2.93 23.79 -24.64
N GLU A 737 2.16 23.71 -25.72
CA GLU A 737 1.12 24.64 -26.13
C GLU A 737 -0.06 24.70 -25.13
N LEU A 738 -0.17 23.70 -24.26
CA LEU A 738 -1.22 23.58 -23.25
C LEU A 738 -0.72 23.90 -21.83
N LEU A 739 0.56 24.26 -21.65
CA LEU A 739 1.12 24.70 -20.36
C LEU A 739 0.95 26.21 -20.16
N GLU A 740 0.85 26.63 -18.89
CA GLU A 740 0.57 28.02 -18.51
C GLU A 740 -0.73 28.55 -19.16
N THR A 741 -1.76 27.70 -19.21
CA THR A 741 -3.07 27.99 -19.79
C THR A 741 -4.19 27.98 -18.77
N THR A 742 -5.30 28.61 -19.14
CA THR A 742 -6.61 28.44 -18.51
C THR A 742 -7.62 28.17 -19.63
N LYS A 743 -8.41 27.12 -19.46
CA LYS A 743 -9.37 26.59 -20.45
C LYS A 743 -10.75 26.49 -19.78
N ALA A 744 -11.70 27.25 -20.30
CA ALA A 744 -13.11 27.08 -19.92
C ALA A 744 -13.75 25.93 -20.71
N LEU A 745 -14.58 25.14 -20.02
CA LEU A 745 -15.27 23.95 -20.53
C LEU A 745 -16.78 24.12 -20.30
N SER A 746 -17.51 24.52 -21.34
CA SER A 746 -18.91 24.91 -21.25
C SER A 746 -19.85 23.77 -20.86
N TYR A 747 -19.66 22.56 -21.40
CA TYR A 747 -20.51 21.39 -21.11
C TYR A 747 -20.47 20.92 -19.65
N PRO A 748 -19.29 20.69 -19.02
CA PRO A 748 -19.23 20.39 -17.58
C PRO A 748 -19.38 21.63 -16.67
N LEU A 749 -19.42 22.85 -17.22
CA LEU A 749 -19.34 24.11 -16.48
C LEU A 749 -18.11 24.17 -15.56
N HIS A 750 -16.96 23.81 -16.12
CA HIS A 750 -15.66 23.85 -15.46
C HIS A 750 -14.77 24.94 -16.05
N ILE A 751 -13.84 25.47 -15.25
CA ILE A 751 -12.67 26.20 -15.76
C ILE A 751 -11.44 25.50 -15.21
N ILE A 752 -10.59 24.97 -16.09
CA ILE A 752 -9.36 24.28 -15.71
C ILE A 752 -8.19 25.22 -15.92
N SER A 753 -7.25 25.28 -14.98
CA SER A 753 -6.00 26.03 -15.09
C SER A 753 -4.81 25.13 -14.80
N ASN A 754 -3.69 25.42 -15.46
CA ASN A 754 -2.36 24.93 -15.07
C ASN A 754 -1.31 26.07 -14.98
N LEU A 755 -1.78 27.31 -14.87
CA LEU A 755 -0.94 28.49 -14.60
C LEU A 755 -0.09 28.30 -13.33
N GLY A 756 1.16 28.77 -13.37
CA GLY A 756 2.13 28.67 -12.28
C GLY A 756 2.52 27.23 -11.91
N GLY A 757 2.18 26.24 -12.76
CA GLY A 757 2.42 24.82 -12.51
C GLY A 757 1.42 24.13 -11.58
N HIS A 758 0.31 24.77 -11.19
CA HIS A 758 -0.75 24.10 -10.41
C HIS A 758 -1.93 23.70 -11.29
N THR A 759 -2.11 22.39 -11.50
CA THR A 759 -3.26 21.88 -12.27
C THR A 759 -4.47 21.64 -11.37
N PHE A 760 -5.56 22.38 -11.63
CA PHE A 760 -6.82 22.26 -10.90
C PHE A 760 -8.00 22.73 -11.76
N LEU A 761 -9.21 22.34 -11.37
CA LEU A 761 -10.45 22.86 -11.97
C LEU A 761 -11.28 23.62 -10.93
N LEU A 762 -11.92 24.69 -11.39
CA LEU A 762 -13.07 25.34 -10.75
C LEU A 762 -14.35 24.68 -11.27
N SER A 763 -15.35 24.50 -10.41
CA SER A 763 -16.61 23.81 -10.77
C SER A 763 -17.84 24.55 -10.27
N SER A 764 -18.92 24.53 -11.06
CA SER A 764 -20.28 24.99 -10.71
C SER A 764 -21.31 24.27 -11.59
N GLY A 765 -22.55 24.08 -11.13
CA GLY A 765 -23.60 23.38 -11.91
C GLY A 765 -23.60 21.85 -11.78
N GLN A 766 -22.47 21.24 -11.43
CA GLN A 766 -22.34 19.81 -11.27
C GLN A 766 -23.04 19.28 -10.01
N GLN A 767 -23.79 18.18 -10.16
CA GLN A 767 -24.47 17.45 -9.09
C GLN A 767 -24.82 16.04 -9.57
N CYS A 768 -24.82 15.06 -8.68
CA CYS A 768 -25.30 13.71 -9.00
C CYS A 768 -26.84 13.68 -9.06
N SER A 769 -27.41 12.97 -10.04
CA SER A 769 -28.86 12.84 -10.24
C SER A 769 -29.58 12.04 -9.15
N TYR A 770 -28.84 11.33 -8.30
CA TYR A 770 -29.35 10.60 -7.14
C TYR A 770 -28.44 10.79 -5.91
N PRO A 771 -28.93 10.52 -4.67
CA PRO A 771 -28.12 10.68 -3.48
C PRO A 771 -26.94 9.70 -3.44
N VAL A 772 -25.71 10.24 -3.40
CA VAL A 772 -24.48 9.48 -3.11
C VAL A 772 -23.81 9.99 -1.84
N LYS A 773 -23.16 9.07 -1.10
CA LYS A 773 -22.36 9.41 0.10
C LYS A 773 -21.33 10.49 -0.26
N GLN A 774 -21.28 11.55 0.56
CA GLN A 774 -20.47 12.76 0.38
C GLN A 774 -20.63 13.49 -0.97
N SER A 775 -21.83 13.46 -1.56
CA SER A 775 -22.20 14.20 -2.77
C SER A 775 -21.76 15.68 -2.79
N ALA A 776 -21.91 16.41 -1.67
CA ALA A 776 -21.48 17.81 -1.57
C ALA A 776 -19.95 17.99 -1.70
N ALA A 777 -19.15 17.03 -1.21
CA ALA A 777 -17.71 17.04 -1.44
C ALA A 777 -17.34 16.62 -2.87
N LYS A 778 -18.08 15.67 -3.45
CA LYS A 778 -17.80 15.08 -4.78
C LYS A 778 -18.09 16.01 -5.95
N TYR A 779 -19.11 16.88 -5.84
CA TYR A 779 -19.53 17.79 -6.92
C TYR A 779 -19.72 19.26 -6.48
N GLY A 780 -19.88 19.51 -5.18
CA GLY A 780 -20.28 20.82 -4.65
C GLY A 780 -19.15 21.79 -4.34
N LYS A 781 -17.89 21.33 -4.24
CA LYS A 781 -16.74 22.19 -3.96
C LYS A 781 -16.52 23.20 -5.07
N LEU A 782 -15.86 24.29 -4.74
CA LEU A 782 -15.55 25.41 -5.62
C LEU A 782 -14.32 25.10 -6.51
N ALA A 783 -13.42 24.24 -6.04
CA ALA A 783 -12.22 23.81 -6.77
C ALA A 783 -11.80 22.37 -6.42
N TYR A 784 -11.10 21.70 -7.35
CA TYR A 784 -10.56 20.34 -7.22
C TYR A 784 -9.13 20.28 -7.81
N SER A 785 -8.15 19.72 -7.08
CA SER A 785 -6.71 19.78 -7.42
C SER A 785 -6.13 18.41 -7.80
N SER A 786 -5.30 18.32 -8.85
CA SER A 786 -4.58 17.07 -9.18
C SER A 786 -3.56 16.68 -8.09
N ALA A 787 -2.91 17.67 -7.48
CA ALA A 787 -1.81 17.47 -6.53
C ALA A 787 -2.27 17.35 -5.06
N PHE A 788 -3.37 18.02 -4.69
CA PHE A 788 -3.89 18.06 -3.31
C PHE A 788 -5.19 17.26 -3.13
N GLY A 789 -5.81 16.83 -4.23
CA GLY A 789 -7.10 16.17 -4.25
C GLY A 789 -8.24 17.06 -3.74
N TYR A 790 -9.16 16.45 -3.01
CA TYR A 790 -10.20 17.08 -2.21
C TYR A 790 -10.40 16.29 -0.92
N SER A 791 -11.19 16.82 0.01
CA SER A 791 -11.52 16.17 1.29
C SER A 791 -13.01 15.89 1.43
N VAL A 792 -13.33 14.83 2.16
CA VAL A 792 -14.69 14.42 2.51
C VAL A 792 -14.95 14.60 4.00
N PRO A 793 -16.21 14.80 4.42
CA PRO A 793 -16.56 14.72 5.83
C PRO A 793 -16.28 13.33 6.39
N VAL A 794 -15.78 13.28 7.63
CA VAL A 794 -15.62 12.07 8.44
C VAL A 794 -16.61 12.02 9.61
N GLY A 795 -17.10 13.19 10.03
CA GLY A 795 -18.22 13.38 10.96
C GLY A 795 -19.17 14.47 10.46
N ASN A 796 -19.83 15.16 11.39
CA ASN A 796 -20.80 16.22 11.10
C ASN A 796 -20.97 17.27 12.22
N GLY A 797 -20.17 17.22 13.29
CA GLY A 797 -20.28 18.07 14.48
C GLY A 797 -19.22 19.18 14.58
N THR A 798 -18.13 19.11 13.80
CA THR A 798 -17.06 20.13 13.81
C THR A 798 -16.64 20.54 12.40
N LEU A 799 -15.92 21.67 12.31
CA LEU A 799 -15.35 22.17 11.05
C LEU A 799 -14.13 21.33 10.61
N GLU A 800 -13.42 20.78 11.60
CA GLU A 800 -12.31 19.83 11.45
C GLU A 800 -12.77 18.48 10.88
N GLU A 801 -13.96 17.99 11.26
CA GLU A 801 -14.63 16.80 10.72
C GLU A 801 -15.19 16.99 9.29
N LEU A 802 -15.52 18.23 8.91
CA LEU A 802 -16.33 18.55 7.73
C LEU A 802 -15.63 18.24 6.39
N GLY A 803 -14.29 18.19 6.36
CA GLY A 803 -13.53 18.16 5.10
C GLY A 803 -13.79 19.41 4.24
N GLY A 804 -13.92 20.58 4.88
CA GLY A 804 -14.38 21.85 4.29
C GLY A 804 -13.46 22.52 3.26
N ASP A 805 -12.47 21.83 2.71
CA ASP A 805 -11.57 22.43 1.71
C ASP A 805 -12.35 22.86 0.46
N ASN A 806 -11.88 23.94 -0.16
CA ASN A 806 -12.44 24.51 -1.36
C ASN A 806 -13.96 24.75 -1.29
N THR A 807 -14.49 25.06 -0.11
CA THR A 807 -15.93 25.16 0.16
C THR A 807 -16.22 26.39 0.98
N LEU A 808 -17.34 27.08 0.69
CA LEU A 808 -17.99 27.97 1.66
C LEU A 808 -19.00 27.13 2.45
N ALA A 809 -18.76 27.00 3.75
CA ALA A 809 -19.63 26.35 4.72
C ALA A 809 -20.26 27.42 5.62
N LEU A 810 -21.54 27.23 5.96
CA LEU A 810 -22.30 28.12 6.83
C LEU A 810 -22.92 27.32 7.98
N SER A 811 -23.01 27.91 9.16
CA SER A 811 -23.68 27.39 10.35
C SER A 811 -24.71 28.40 10.84
N ASP A 812 -25.84 27.92 11.35
CA ASP A 812 -26.91 28.69 11.99
C ASP A 812 -27.06 28.40 13.51
N ASP A 813 -26.09 27.66 14.08
CA ASP A 813 -26.10 27.11 15.44
C ASP A 813 -24.81 27.41 16.25
N GLY A 814 -23.91 28.25 15.73
CA GLY A 814 -22.66 28.61 16.40
C GLY A 814 -21.47 27.69 16.10
N GLY A 815 -21.65 26.76 15.15
CA GLY A 815 -20.61 25.89 14.62
C GLY A 815 -20.79 24.40 14.95
N GLU A 816 -21.93 24.00 15.52
CA GLU A 816 -22.27 22.60 15.81
C GLU A 816 -22.66 21.83 14.54
N THR A 817 -23.30 22.47 13.55
CA THR A 817 -23.56 21.86 12.25
C THR A 817 -23.25 22.81 11.10
N TRP A 818 -22.76 22.23 9.99
CA TRP A 818 -22.26 23.00 8.84
C TRP A 818 -22.92 22.57 7.54
N LYS A 819 -23.39 23.55 6.77
CA LYS A 819 -24.01 23.35 5.46
C LYS A 819 -23.13 23.90 4.34
N CYS A 820 -22.89 23.04 3.37
CA CYS A 820 -22.09 23.30 2.17
C CYS A 820 -22.97 23.30 0.92
N ARG A 821 -22.44 23.86 -0.18
CA ARG A 821 -23.07 23.79 -1.51
C ARG A 821 -23.27 22.33 -1.94
N ARG A 822 -24.53 21.89 -2.07
CA ARG A 822 -24.90 20.52 -2.53
C ARG A 822 -25.57 20.51 -3.91
N ALA A 823 -26.33 21.55 -4.23
CA ALA A 823 -27.03 21.75 -5.48
C ALA A 823 -26.92 23.22 -5.88
N THR A 824 -27.07 23.53 -7.17
CA THR A 824 -26.98 24.91 -7.69
C THR A 824 -28.16 25.23 -8.61
N LYS A 825 -28.52 26.51 -8.65
CA LYS A 825 -29.42 27.14 -9.63
C LYS A 825 -28.59 28.18 -10.40
N ASP A 826 -29.01 28.54 -11.61
CA ASP A 826 -28.35 29.60 -12.41
C ASP A 826 -26.82 29.45 -12.47
N ALA A 827 -26.38 28.20 -12.66
CA ALA A 827 -24.98 27.86 -12.83
C ALA A 827 -24.60 28.04 -14.30
N ARG A 828 -23.60 28.89 -14.56
CA ARG A 828 -23.21 29.28 -15.92
C ARG A 828 -21.75 29.75 -15.99
N LEU A 829 -21.28 29.93 -17.22
CA LEU A 829 -19.96 30.46 -17.56
C LEU A 829 -20.16 31.86 -18.17
N ASP A 830 -19.72 32.91 -17.47
CA ASP A 830 -19.92 34.30 -17.89
C ASP A 830 -18.86 34.70 -18.93
N GLY A 831 -19.15 34.45 -20.22
CA GLY A 831 -18.31 34.86 -21.35
C GLY A 831 -16.89 34.30 -21.27
N ASP A 832 -16.77 33.02 -20.87
CA ASP A 832 -15.52 32.27 -20.66
C ASP A 832 -14.56 32.83 -19.58
N LYS A 833 -14.93 33.91 -18.87
CA LYS A 833 -14.06 34.56 -17.87
C LYS A 833 -14.11 33.93 -16.49
N TRP A 834 -15.29 33.59 -15.99
CA TRP A 834 -15.52 33.06 -14.64
C TRP A 834 -16.81 32.24 -14.59
N LEU A 835 -16.89 31.32 -13.62
CA LEU A 835 -18.14 30.61 -13.33
C LEU A 835 -18.99 31.45 -12.39
N HIS A 836 -20.31 31.45 -12.62
CA HIS A 836 -21.32 31.93 -11.69
C HIS A 836 -22.22 30.78 -11.23
N SER A 837 -22.71 30.81 -10.00
CA SER A 837 -23.81 29.96 -9.53
C SER A 837 -24.52 30.53 -8.32
N MET A 838 -25.83 30.30 -8.23
CA MET A 838 -26.65 30.58 -7.05
C MET A 838 -26.99 29.28 -6.31
N TRP A 839 -27.05 29.31 -4.97
CA TRP A 839 -27.37 28.13 -4.15
C TRP A 839 -27.97 28.52 -2.79
N TYR A 840 -28.59 27.53 -2.14
CA TYR A 840 -29.44 27.71 -0.96
C TYR A 840 -29.17 26.60 0.08
N PRO A 841 -28.38 26.86 1.15
CA PRO A 841 -28.18 25.89 2.24
C PRO A 841 -29.39 25.80 3.20
N TRP A 842 -30.19 26.86 3.27
CA TRP A 842 -31.56 26.87 3.81
C TRP A 842 -32.47 27.58 2.80
N ILE A 843 -33.78 27.43 2.91
CA ILE A 843 -34.75 28.01 1.96
C ILE A 843 -34.76 29.55 1.95
N ASP A 844 -34.28 30.17 3.03
CA ASP A 844 -34.25 31.60 3.32
C ASP A 844 -32.83 32.20 3.32
N VAL A 845 -31.80 31.40 3.01
CA VAL A 845 -30.41 31.83 2.87
C VAL A 845 -30.00 31.70 1.41
N GLU A 846 -29.86 32.85 0.75
CA GLU A 846 -29.51 32.97 -0.67
C GLU A 846 -28.01 33.25 -0.82
N VAL A 847 -27.29 32.43 -1.60
CA VAL A 847 -25.86 32.60 -1.85
C VAL A 847 -25.57 32.64 -3.36
N GLU A 848 -25.09 33.77 -3.86
CA GLU A 848 -24.47 33.87 -5.19
C GLU A 848 -22.95 33.70 -5.06
N THR A 849 -22.34 32.98 -6.00
CA THR A 849 -20.91 32.65 -6.03
C THR A 849 -20.32 32.92 -7.41
N TRP A 850 -19.25 33.72 -7.47
CA TRP A 850 -18.38 33.88 -8.64
C TRP A 850 -17.03 33.21 -8.39
N LEU A 851 -16.55 32.42 -9.36
CA LEU A 851 -15.24 31.74 -9.32
C LEU A 851 -14.36 32.23 -10.48
N VAL A 852 -13.39 33.08 -10.17
CA VAL A 852 -12.48 33.70 -11.11
C VAL A 852 -11.16 32.89 -11.14
N PRO A 853 -10.74 32.37 -12.31
CA PRO A 853 -9.51 31.61 -12.45
C PRO A 853 -8.26 32.49 -12.30
N PRO A 854 -7.06 31.90 -12.16
CA PRO A 854 -5.83 32.65 -12.10
C PRO A 854 -5.58 33.50 -13.35
N GLN A 855 -4.88 34.62 -13.14
CA GLN A 855 -4.49 35.57 -14.18
C GLN A 855 -2.97 35.54 -14.36
N LYS A 856 -2.45 35.94 -15.52
CA LYS A 856 -1.00 35.81 -15.82
C LYS A 856 -0.11 36.63 -14.88
N GLU A 857 -0.66 37.69 -14.30
CA GLU A 857 -0.01 38.58 -13.34
C GLU A 857 -0.04 38.02 -11.91
N THR A 858 -0.89 37.03 -11.63
CA THR A 858 -1.06 36.38 -10.32
C THR A 858 -1.36 34.87 -10.48
N PRO A 859 -0.47 34.10 -11.12
CA PRO A 859 -0.80 32.77 -11.66
C PRO A 859 -1.06 31.69 -10.61
N LEU A 860 -0.61 31.90 -9.37
CA LEU A 860 -0.80 30.98 -8.23
C LEU A 860 -2.06 31.29 -7.40
N TRP A 861 -2.91 32.21 -7.87
CA TRP A 861 -4.06 32.74 -7.14
C TRP A 861 -5.36 32.60 -7.93
N HIS A 862 -6.39 31.96 -7.37
CA HIS A 862 -7.77 32.13 -7.86
C HIS A 862 -8.59 32.98 -6.89
N VAL A 863 -9.59 33.70 -7.40
CA VAL A 863 -10.45 34.59 -6.60
C VAL A 863 -11.87 34.04 -6.54
N ARG A 864 -12.47 34.10 -5.36
CA ARG A 864 -13.86 33.76 -5.10
C ARG A 864 -14.58 34.98 -4.55
N VAL A 865 -15.78 35.25 -5.06
CA VAL A 865 -16.68 36.25 -4.50
C VAL A 865 -17.96 35.54 -4.11
N HIS A 866 -18.43 35.80 -2.90
CA HIS A 866 -19.71 35.30 -2.40
C HIS A 866 -20.57 36.46 -1.94
N ARG A 867 -21.83 36.47 -2.37
CA ARG A 867 -22.88 37.33 -1.82
C ARG A 867 -23.81 36.45 -1.01
N ILE A 868 -23.97 36.72 0.27
CA ILE A 868 -24.93 36.03 1.14
C ILE A 868 -26.04 37.02 1.50
N LYS A 869 -27.29 36.60 1.38
CA LYS A 869 -28.48 37.39 1.77
C LYS A 869 -29.34 36.52 2.67
N THR A 870 -29.55 36.99 3.90
CA THR A 870 -30.10 36.21 5.01
C THR A 870 -30.60 37.14 6.11
N GLY A 871 -31.82 36.93 6.61
CA GLY A 871 -32.29 37.57 7.84
C GLY A 871 -31.70 36.94 9.12
N ARG A 872 -30.97 35.84 8.99
CA ARG A 872 -30.41 35.03 10.08
C ARG A 872 -28.99 35.46 10.40
N GLY A 873 -28.63 35.43 11.69
CA GLY A 873 -27.22 35.37 12.08
C GLY A 873 -26.61 34.05 11.63
N LEU A 874 -25.40 34.08 11.07
CA LEU A 874 -24.70 32.90 10.56
C LEU A 874 -23.20 32.97 10.87
N THR A 875 -22.62 31.86 11.29
CA THR A 875 -21.17 31.67 11.26
C THR A 875 -20.77 31.16 9.87
N SER A 876 -19.66 31.64 9.33
CA SER A 876 -19.11 31.24 8.04
C SER A 876 -17.70 30.69 8.17
N ALA A 877 -17.39 29.67 7.38
CA ALA A 877 -16.05 29.14 7.18
C ALA A 877 -15.80 28.91 5.69
N GLU A 878 -14.67 29.38 5.15
CA GLU A 878 -14.28 29.13 3.77
C GLU A 878 -12.89 28.51 3.69
N GLY A 879 -12.76 27.34 3.04
CA GLY A 879 -11.52 26.59 2.94
C GLY A 879 -10.71 26.86 1.66
N GLY A 880 -9.38 26.95 1.80
CA GLY A 880 -8.40 26.83 0.72
C GLY A 880 -8.24 25.38 0.26
N PHE A 881 -7.04 24.99 -0.20
CA PHE A 881 -6.74 23.56 -0.43
C PHE A 881 -6.22 22.91 0.86
N ALA A 882 -6.73 21.73 1.20
CA ALA A 882 -6.14 20.91 2.25
C ALA A 882 -4.84 20.27 1.75
N ILE A 883 -3.75 20.39 2.50
CA ILE A 883 -2.43 19.84 2.15
C ILE A 883 -1.89 18.92 3.26
N TYR A 884 -0.79 18.21 2.98
CA TYR A 884 -0.12 17.35 3.97
C TYR A 884 0.21 18.10 5.26
N GLY A 885 -0.34 17.62 6.38
CA GLY A 885 -0.39 18.35 7.65
C GLY A 885 0.81 18.15 8.60
N GLN A 886 1.94 17.64 8.12
CA GLN A 886 3.09 17.27 8.95
C GLN A 886 4.39 18.01 8.59
N GLY A 887 5.22 18.23 9.60
CA GLY A 887 6.59 18.74 9.50
C GLY A 887 7.61 17.67 9.09
N LYS A 888 8.89 18.06 9.06
CA LYS A 888 10.02 17.20 8.62
C LYS A 888 10.32 16.01 9.55
N ASP A 889 9.72 16.01 10.74
CA ASP A 889 9.84 14.98 11.79
C ASP A 889 8.61 14.06 11.88
N GLY A 890 7.63 14.19 10.97
CA GLY A 890 6.38 13.43 10.98
C GLY A 890 5.35 13.85 12.04
N ARG A 891 5.66 14.89 12.84
CA ARG A 891 4.71 15.53 13.75
C ARG A 891 3.86 16.55 12.99
N ALA A 892 2.82 17.08 13.62
CA ALA A 892 1.98 18.10 12.99
C ALA A 892 2.77 19.39 12.70
N LEU A 893 2.30 20.17 11.72
CA LEU A 893 2.94 21.44 11.36
C LEU A 893 2.78 22.49 12.46
N GLU A 894 3.92 22.96 12.98
CA GLU A 894 4.00 24.04 13.98
C GLU A 894 4.00 25.44 13.32
N PRO A 895 3.82 26.54 14.08
CA PRO A 895 3.80 27.89 13.53
C PRO A 895 5.10 28.32 12.84
N SER A 896 4.98 28.99 11.70
CA SER A 896 6.05 29.42 10.79
C SER A 896 5.72 30.80 10.21
N ILE A 897 6.73 31.63 9.98
CA ILE A 897 6.56 32.93 9.30
C ILE A 897 7.25 32.97 7.94
N GLY A 898 8.35 32.22 7.77
CA GLY A 898 9.15 32.16 6.56
C GLY A 898 8.70 31.08 5.59
N GLU A 899 9.67 30.56 4.82
CA GLU A 899 9.45 29.53 3.78
C GLU A 899 9.61 28.10 4.30
N GLU A 900 9.95 27.94 5.59
CA GLU A 900 10.00 26.67 6.31
C GLU A 900 8.62 26.01 6.44
N PHE A 901 8.61 24.67 6.58
CA PHE A 901 7.37 23.91 6.76
C PHE A 901 6.71 24.30 8.08
N GLY A 902 5.46 24.76 8.01
CA GLY A 902 4.67 25.15 9.17
C GLY A 902 3.33 25.78 8.79
N THR A 903 2.67 26.39 9.78
CA THR A 903 1.38 27.08 9.67
C THR A 903 1.51 28.57 9.97
N TYR A 904 0.66 29.40 9.37
CA TYR A 904 0.64 30.84 9.61
C TYR A 904 -0.81 31.33 9.71
N GLU A 905 -1.10 32.05 10.78
CA GLU A 905 -2.41 32.63 11.10
C GLU A 905 -2.21 34.09 11.53
N LYS A 906 -2.75 35.06 10.78
CA LYS A 906 -2.64 36.49 11.14
C LYS A 906 -3.72 37.34 10.49
N GLY A 907 -4.59 37.96 11.29
CA GLY A 907 -5.71 38.76 10.77
C GLY A 907 -6.55 37.92 9.81
N GLY A 908 -6.80 38.43 8.60
CA GLY A 908 -7.48 37.71 7.53
C GLY A 908 -6.60 36.79 6.67
N GLU A 909 -5.47 36.29 7.17
CA GLU A 909 -4.55 35.39 6.45
C GLU A 909 -4.40 34.04 7.17
N GLY A 910 -4.67 32.94 6.45
CA GLY A 910 -4.40 31.57 6.89
C GLY A 910 -3.57 30.84 5.85
N ARG A 911 -2.53 30.10 6.25
CA ARG A 911 -1.57 29.48 5.32
C ARG A 911 -0.89 28.25 5.92
N ALA A 912 -0.54 27.28 5.08
CA ALA A 912 0.29 26.14 5.44
C ALA A 912 1.34 25.85 4.34
N ALA A 913 2.54 25.45 4.77
CA ALA A 913 3.63 25.01 3.91
C ALA A 913 4.14 23.65 4.41
N SER A 914 4.30 22.67 3.52
CA SER A 914 4.78 21.32 3.87
C SER A 914 5.44 20.63 2.67
N GLU A 915 5.80 19.35 2.80
CA GLU A 915 6.42 18.61 1.69
C GLU A 915 5.51 18.40 0.46
N ALA A 916 4.20 18.63 0.59
CA ALA A 916 3.26 18.63 -0.53
C ALA A 916 3.33 19.91 -1.38
N GLY A 917 3.82 21.02 -0.83
CA GLY A 917 3.74 22.36 -1.42
C GLY A 917 3.27 23.40 -0.40
N VAL A 918 2.61 24.45 -0.90
CA VAL A 918 2.00 25.52 -0.10
C VAL A 918 0.54 25.68 -0.52
N SER A 919 -0.34 25.92 0.44
CA SER A 919 -1.63 26.56 0.18
C SER A 919 -1.91 27.62 1.24
N GLY A 920 -2.68 28.64 0.85
CA GLY A 920 -3.16 29.64 1.78
C GLY A 920 -4.43 30.31 1.26
N ILE A 921 -5.02 31.11 2.12
CA ILE A 921 -6.28 31.81 1.88
C ILE A 921 -6.21 33.18 2.57
N VAL A 922 -6.72 34.20 1.90
CA VAL A 922 -6.70 35.57 2.40
C VAL A 922 -8.00 36.31 2.07
N ASP A 923 -8.50 37.05 3.06
CA ASP A 923 -9.58 38.00 2.85
C ASP A 923 -9.04 39.25 2.15
N ILE A 924 -9.54 39.52 0.95
CA ILE A 924 -9.25 40.73 0.17
C ILE A 924 -10.50 41.64 0.06
N GLY A 925 -11.53 41.36 0.87
CA GLY A 925 -12.79 42.10 0.94
C GLY A 925 -12.88 42.99 2.17
N SER A 926 -13.53 42.48 3.21
CA SER A 926 -13.86 43.27 4.42
C SER A 926 -12.67 43.50 5.33
N GLY A 927 -11.74 42.53 5.44
CA GLY A 927 -10.67 42.53 6.43
C GLY A 927 -11.13 42.13 7.84
N GLU A 928 -12.42 41.79 8.00
CA GLU A 928 -13.04 41.40 9.27
C GLU A 928 -12.85 39.90 9.56
N ARG A 929 -12.65 39.09 8.52
CA ARG A 929 -12.53 37.63 8.65
C ARG A 929 -11.20 37.23 9.27
N LYS A 930 -11.19 36.13 10.02
CA LYS A 930 -9.98 35.57 10.67
C LYS A 930 -9.45 34.38 9.89
N GLY A 931 -8.18 34.41 9.54
CA GLY A 931 -7.47 33.28 8.94
C GLY A 931 -6.97 32.29 9.98
N ARG A 932 -7.15 31.00 9.70
CA ARG A 932 -6.72 29.86 10.50
C ARG A 932 -6.06 28.79 9.61
N ALA A 933 -5.30 27.87 10.18
CA ALA A 933 -4.71 26.71 9.54
C ALA A 933 -5.17 25.44 10.27
N LEU A 934 -6.44 25.05 10.03
CA LEU A 934 -7.11 23.99 10.77
C LEU A 934 -6.41 22.64 10.57
N ARG A 935 -6.04 21.98 11.67
CA ARG A 935 -5.65 20.56 11.65
C ARG A 935 -6.95 19.76 11.51
N THR A 936 -7.25 19.31 10.30
CA THR A 936 -8.48 18.55 10.01
C THR A 936 -8.40 17.14 10.59
N ASP A 937 -9.56 16.54 10.86
CA ASP A 937 -9.61 15.16 11.33
C ASP A 937 -8.97 14.17 10.36
N ALA A 938 -8.51 13.05 10.92
CA ALA A 938 -7.80 12.02 10.18
C ALA A 938 -8.70 11.39 9.10
N ASN A 939 -8.11 11.10 7.94
CA ASN A 939 -8.77 10.49 6.79
C ASN A 939 -9.87 11.35 6.11
N THR A 940 -9.85 12.67 6.31
CA THR A 940 -10.68 13.63 5.55
C THR A 940 -10.21 13.77 4.10
N ASN A 941 -8.93 14.06 3.85
CA ASN A 941 -8.39 14.32 2.50
C ASN A 941 -8.10 13.04 1.70
N LEU A 942 -8.42 13.00 0.39
CA LEU A 942 -8.23 11.83 -0.48
C LEU A 942 -6.75 11.42 -0.69
N MET A 943 -5.82 12.37 -0.68
CA MET A 943 -4.41 12.13 -0.97
C MET A 943 -3.63 11.74 0.30
N VAL A 944 -3.94 12.36 1.44
CA VAL A 944 -3.15 12.26 2.67
C VAL A 944 -4.03 12.00 3.92
N PRO A 945 -3.64 11.07 4.82
CA PRO A 945 -4.47 10.70 5.97
C PRO A 945 -4.43 11.72 7.13
N ARG A 946 -3.44 12.64 7.13
CA ARG A 946 -3.30 13.74 8.09
C ARG A 946 -3.08 15.04 7.32
N ALA A 947 -4.09 15.91 7.28
CA ALA A 947 -4.09 17.14 6.50
C ALA A 947 -4.16 18.41 7.37
N VAL A 948 -3.86 19.55 6.75
CA VAL A 948 -4.09 20.89 7.30
C VAL A 948 -4.84 21.73 6.26
N LEU A 949 -5.80 22.54 6.70
CA LEU A 949 -6.67 23.34 5.86
C LEU A 949 -6.60 24.83 6.24
N PRO A 950 -5.92 25.67 5.43
CA PRO A 950 -6.07 27.11 5.46
C PRO A 950 -7.55 27.50 5.33
N THR A 951 -8.10 28.24 6.28
CA THR A 951 -9.52 28.58 6.38
C THR A 951 -9.73 30.05 6.79
N LEU A 952 -10.72 30.73 6.22
CA LEU A 952 -11.23 32.01 6.72
C LEU A 952 -12.51 31.77 7.51
N VAL A 953 -12.62 32.31 8.72
CA VAL A 953 -13.84 32.24 9.55
C VAL A 953 -14.34 33.63 9.93
N ASN A 954 -15.67 33.81 9.99
CA ASN A 954 -16.30 35.02 10.54
C ASN A 954 -17.77 34.79 10.91
N ASP A 955 -18.26 35.57 11.88
CA ASP A 955 -19.65 35.62 12.30
C ASP A 955 -20.36 36.83 11.67
N HIS A 956 -21.59 36.62 11.19
CA HIS A 956 -22.39 37.63 10.51
C HIS A 956 -23.71 37.85 11.25
N ALA A 957 -24.05 39.10 11.56
CA ALA A 957 -25.36 39.44 12.10
C ALA A 957 -26.44 39.41 11.00
N GLY A 958 -27.61 38.85 11.30
CA GLY A 958 -28.74 38.82 10.37
C GLY A 958 -29.28 40.22 10.07
N SER A 959 -29.49 40.53 8.79
CA SER A 959 -30.05 41.82 8.36
C SER A 959 -30.55 41.77 6.92
N ASP A 960 -31.34 42.76 6.50
CA ASP A 960 -31.79 42.88 5.10
C ASP A 960 -30.67 43.21 4.10
N LYS A 961 -29.43 43.44 4.57
CA LYS A 961 -28.27 43.76 3.71
C LYS A 961 -27.56 42.49 3.27
N SER A 962 -27.04 42.50 2.04
CA SER A 962 -26.17 41.43 1.56
C SER A 962 -24.77 41.53 2.19
N VAL A 963 -24.33 40.44 2.81
CA VAL A 963 -22.93 40.20 3.19
C VAL A 963 -22.14 39.86 1.93
N TRP A 964 -20.93 40.40 1.80
CA TRP A 964 -20.02 40.12 0.69
C TRP A 964 -18.70 39.57 1.21
N LEU A 965 -18.33 38.36 0.79
CA LEU A 965 -17.05 37.73 1.09
C LEU A 965 -16.19 37.74 -0.18
N VAL A 966 -14.93 38.18 -0.08
CA VAL A 966 -14.02 38.28 -1.23
C VAL A 966 -12.69 37.63 -0.88
N THR A 967 -12.43 36.48 -1.47
CA THR A 967 -11.35 35.58 -1.06
C THR A 967 -10.36 35.40 -2.21
N ALA A 968 -9.07 35.48 -1.91
CA ALA A 968 -8.03 34.92 -2.77
C ALA A 968 -7.49 33.63 -2.13
N VAL A 969 -7.32 32.58 -2.94
CA VAL A 969 -6.72 31.30 -2.52
C VAL A 969 -5.41 31.10 -3.27
N PHE A 970 -4.34 30.84 -2.52
CA PHE A 970 -3.02 30.54 -3.05
C PHE A 970 -2.79 29.02 -3.10
N ALA A 971 -2.12 28.56 -4.16
CA ALA A 971 -1.67 27.19 -4.28
C ALA A 971 -0.36 27.11 -5.07
N LEU A 972 0.61 26.37 -4.52
CA LEU A 972 1.85 26.02 -5.20
C LEU A 972 2.25 24.60 -4.81
N PRO A 973 1.95 23.57 -5.63
CA PRO A 973 2.34 22.19 -5.34
C PRO A 973 3.86 21.99 -5.42
N ARG A 974 4.34 20.90 -4.84
CA ARG A 974 5.71 20.41 -5.07
C ARG A 974 5.89 20.01 -6.54
N SER A 975 7.10 20.16 -7.05
CA SER A 975 7.56 19.49 -8.28
C SER A 975 8.09 18.08 -7.96
N GLU A 976 7.86 17.07 -8.79
CA GLU A 976 8.20 15.63 -8.57
C GLU A 976 9.50 15.38 -7.76
N PHE A 977 10.60 16.05 -8.12
CA PHE A 977 11.93 15.85 -7.52
C PHE A 977 12.22 16.69 -6.26
N ARG A 978 11.21 17.28 -5.60
CA ARG A 978 11.36 18.12 -4.40
C ARG A 978 10.32 17.80 -3.32
N LYS A 979 10.74 17.84 -2.06
CA LYS A 979 9.84 17.97 -0.91
C LYS A 979 9.52 19.45 -0.69
N GLY A 980 8.26 19.83 -0.93
CA GLY A 980 7.74 21.19 -0.77
C GLY A 980 7.88 22.09 -2.00
N ALA A 981 7.42 23.33 -1.85
CA ALA A 981 7.42 24.33 -2.91
C ALA A 981 8.83 24.84 -3.26
N LYS A 982 8.94 25.50 -4.43
CA LYS A 982 10.15 26.22 -4.86
C LYS A 982 10.36 27.45 -3.97
N ALA A 983 11.59 27.67 -3.49
CA ALA A 983 11.95 28.86 -2.71
C ALA A 983 11.72 30.18 -3.47
N GLY A 984 11.44 31.25 -2.73
CA GLY A 984 10.98 32.54 -3.23
C GLY A 984 9.44 32.68 -3.32
N TRP A 985 8.69 31.65 -2.89
CA TRP A 985 7.23 31.64 -2.95
C TRP A 985 6.58 32.70 -2.05
N ILE A 986 7.26 33.20 -1.02
CA ILE A 986 6.74 34.30 -0.18
C ILE A 986 6.56 35.60 -0.99
N ALA A 987 7.39 35.85 -2.01
CA ALA A 987 7.17 37.00 -2.90
C ALA A 987 5.82 36.87 -3.63
N GLN A 988 5.54 35.68 -4.16
CA GLN A 988 4.31 35.37 -4.89
C GLN A 988 3.06 35.34 -3.98
N TRP A 989 3.23 35.03 -2.68
CA TRP A 989 2.20 35.19 -1.64
C TRP A 989 1.88 36.67 -1.31
N ASN A 990 2.81 37.59 -1.56
CA ASN A 990 2.57 39.02 -1.39
C ASN A 990 1.98 39.68 -2.65
N GLU A 991 2.15 39.06 -3.83
CA GLU A 991 1.55 39.44 -5.12
C GLU A 991 0.07 39.04 -5.18
N ARG A 992 -0.78 39.68 -4.36
CA ARG A 992 -2.21 39.35 -4.23
C ARG A 992 -3.03 39.85 -5.44
N PRO A 993 -4.02 39.07 -5.92
CA PRO A 993 -4.91 39.46 -7.01
C PRO A 993 -5.89 40.57 -6.58
N ARG A 994 -6.58 41.15 -7.57
CA ARG A 994 -7.70 42.08 -7.36
C ARG A 994 -8.97 41.50 -7.97
N VAL A 995 -10.12 41.87 -7.42
CA VAL A 995 -11.43 41.53 -8.01
C VAL A 995 -11.54 42.15 -9.43
N PRO A 996 -12.00 41.40 -10.44
CA PRO A 996 -12.30 41.95 -11.77
C PRO A 996 -13.21 43.18 -11.69
N LYS A 997 -12.94 44.19 -12.53
CA LYS A 997 -13.65 45.48 -12.48
C LYS A 997 -15.16 45.32 -12.69
N GLU A 998 -15.55 44.36 -13.53
CA GLU A 998 -16.94 44.03 -13.83
C GLU A 998 -17.68 43.50 -12.59
N ILE A 999 -17.07 42.56 -11.85
CA ILE A 999 -17.62 42.02 -10.60
C ILE A 999 -17.65 43.10 -9.52
N ALA A 1000 -16.57 43.88 -9.37
CA ALA A 1000 -16.53 45.00 -8.42
C ALA A 1000 -17.60 46.07 -8.73
N ALA A 1001 -17.93 46.30 -10.01
CA ALA A 1001 -19.02 47.18 -10.40
C ALA A 1001 -20.41 46.57 -10.10
N GLN A 1002 -20.60 45.26 -10.28
CA GLN A 1002 -21.82 44.56 -9.85
C GLN A 1002 -22.03 44.66 -8.34
N MET A 1003 -20.99 44.39 -7.55
CA MET A 1003 -20.98 44.58 -6.09
C MET A 1003 -21.43 46.00 -5.72
N LEU A 1004 -20.83 47.03 -6.33
CA LEU A 1004 -21.14 48.44 -6.02
C LEU A 1004 -22.58 48.82 -6.39
N ARG A 1005 -23.13 48.36 -7.52
CA ARG A 1005 -24.55 48.60 -7.87
C ARG A 1005 -25.48 47.95 -6.85
N MET A 1006 -25.23 46.68 -6.51
CA MET A 1006 -26.02 45.95 -5.51
C MET A 1006 -25.92 46.55 -4.10
N TYR A 1007 -24.79 47.19 -3.75
CA TYR A 1007 -24.61 47.87 -2.46
C TYR A 1007 -25.26 49.26 -2.40
N THR A 1008 -25.39 49.96 -3.55
CA THR A 1008 -25.88 51.35 -3.62
C THR A 1008 -27.33 51.48 -4.07
N GLY A 1009 -27.96 50.41 -4.55
CA GLY A 1009 -29.35 50.40 -4.99
C GLY A 1009 -29.61 51.21 -6.28
N ARG A 1010 -28.56 51.59 -7.01
CA ARG A 1010 -28.65 52.32 -8.29
C ARG A 1010 -28.40 51.35 -9.44
N GLN A 1011 -29.32 51.34 -10.41
CA GLN A 1011 -29.22 50.55 -11.64
C GLN A 1011 -28.13 51.10 -12.57
#